data_AF-A0A814K1Z4-F1
#
_entry.id   AF-A0A814K1Z4-F1
#
_cell.length_a   1.000
_cell.length_b   1.000
_cell.length_c   1.000
_cell.angle_alpha   90.00
_cell.angle_beta   90.00
_cell.angle_gamma   90.00
#
_symmetry.space_group_name_H-M   'P 1'
#
loop_
_entity.id
_entity.type
_entity.pdbx_description
1 polymer ?
#
loop_
_entity_poly.entity_id
_entity_poly.type
_entity_poly.pdbx_seq_one_letter_code
_entity_poly.pdbx_strand_id
1 'polypeptide(L)'
;MDDNTVRSRQKKTTNESKDQILDQEKEEKMLLKNRKQVADNYDFGDIQKLPANIRDIMEKRFLRLIAWELYFGYIFWTIFFGIGPMVMFFPMVKLAIDGYEVLILSLASPIILTSSFVNNIAETTVGKLLTRLIVIISLLSFQLENPVIRLLILAFGTCAVMIDLCTSLNSRYHSYRSIVVWTLTISLFFFLSLRVCFSSIMPAWSGFIANLVHVLIGFVVIFDQFGRDNTMWQLLPPLSLASITSMSTHGSNSLRSSSRDNNVQPHWLLLGIGFGSLLFNLQWVFGDLSVISRWASNGFPDQAPEPIPYGLLVWICLFCGVVTINRLSIVTNRWWASVGFIGYGILYFNRGNASFIGGLALSLFIGSVIPLIFDKIARGLQARIVVTAAFVYIIQVVYAVWTSAYNFVPFGGTLTRETSHVLVFFNFLGIYFGVYTAKPNLGTYIRGRVSSISLPSRHIWTLFGIAFMIACVGTFSRFLALPSKALRQAEDPTHISAAIWTVHFGYDNNAHPSLDRVAAALADTNADVIGLLETDTAKPFFGNTDLTSYLGEKLHMFTDFGPSSKDHTWGCIILSKYPIVRSVHYLLPSPEGELAPAILATVQTASKLIDVLIVHMGNDRDDLDRKLQAAKLRDIMQNSTNPLVFLGYVTSAPFSRDYQMLTSVANDIDSTDRDRWCEYILYKNLIRVGYARITHAGLTDTEIQMAKFKIPTDKKYTDNPTVVTDPSVVKDQSLLFNSKFGSFYRGHGRFNTHRFHMDTPKYFLPKENQSN
;
A
#
# COMPACT_ATOMS: atom_id res chain seq x y z
N MET A 1 56.98 18.51 32.06
CA MET A 1 56.88 19.35 30.86
C MET A 1 56.32 18.45 29.77
N ASP A 2 55.02 18.43 29.48
CA ASP A 2 54.40 19.41 28.59
C ASP A 2 52.85 19.41 28.66
N ASP A 3 52.28 19.17 29.85
CA ASP A 3 50.83 19.03 30.04
C ASP A 3 50.07 20.37 29.94
N ASN A 4 50.78 21.50 30.14
CA ASN A 4 50.24 22.86 29.99
C ASN A 4 50.05 23.29 28.53
N THR A 5 50.80 22.67 27.59
CA THR A 5 50.83 23.07 26.18
C THR A 5 49.70 22.39 25.38
N VAL A 6 49.30 21.19 25.80
CA VAL A 6 48.12 20.49 25.25
C VAL A 6 46.83 21.13 25.78
N ARG A 7 46.75 21.43 27.09
CA ARG A 7 45.60 22.14 27.67
C ARG A 7 45.43 23.54 27.09
N SER A 8 46.51 24.29 26.82
CA SER A 8 46.39 25.63 26.22
C SER A 8 45.92 25.57 24.77
N ARG A 9 46.39 24.60 23.96
CA ARG A 9 45.90 24.39 22.59
C ARG A 9 44.43 23.95 22.54
N GLN A 10 44.01 23.02 23.40
CA GLN A 10 42.59 22.61 23.49
C GLN A 10 41.69 23.74 23.96
N LYS A 11 42.12 24.55 24.94
CA LYS A 11 41.37 25.74 25.40
C LYS A 11 41.31 26.84 24.34
N LYS A 12 42.37 26.98 23.53
CA LYS A 12 42.42 27.94 22.43
C LYS A 12 41.52 27.55 21.26
N THR A 13 41.48 26.27 20.87
CA THR A 13 40.55 25.78 19.83
C THR A 13 39.09 25.75 20.30
N THR A 14 38.82 25.45 21.58
CA THR A 14 37.45 25.57 22.13
C THR A 14 37.01 27.03 22.31
N ASN A 15 37.91 27.94 22.65
CA ASN A 15 37.59 29.37 22.68
C ASN A 15 37.43 29.94 21.26
N GLU A 16 38.27 29.59 20.29
CA GLU A 16 38.11 30.01 18.88
C GLU A 16 36.81 29.46 18.27
N SER A 17 36.42 28.22 18.58
CA SER A 17 35.13 27.66 18.18
C SER A 17 33.95 28.35 18.87
N LYS A 18 34.07 28.67 20.17
CA LYS A 18 33.03 29.40 20.90
C LYS A 18 32.90 30.85 20.44
N ASP A 19 34.01 31.52 20.17
CA ASP A 19 34.07 32.90 19.69
C ASP A 19 33.53 32.98 18.25
N GLN A 20 33.82 32.00 17.38
CA GLN A 20 33.18 31.90 16.06
C GLN A 20 31.66 31.67 16.13
N ILE A 21 31.20 30.84 17.07
CA ILE A 21 29.76 30.64 17.31
C ILE A 21 29.13 31.92 17.87
N LEU A 22 29.80 32.61 18.81
CA LEU A 22 29.32 33.85 19.40
C LEU A 22 29.29 35.01 18.41
N ASP A 23 30.28 35.09 17.51
CA ASP A 23 30.35 36.08 16.43
C ASP A 23 29.30 35.80 15.35
N GLN A 24 29.05 34.53 15.01
CA GLN A 24 27.91 34.16 14.17
C GLN A 24 26.57 34.52 14.83
N GLU A 25 26.41 34.28 16.14
CA GLU A 25 25.20 34.63 16.88
C GLU A 25 25.01 36.16 16.99
N LYS A 26 26.11 36.92 17.10
CA LYS A 26 26.11 38.39 17.12
C LYS A 26 25.81 38.98 15.74
N GLU A 27 26.40 38.46 14.67
CA GLU A 27 26.07 38.82 13.28
C GLU A 27 24.60 38.51 12.98
N GLU A 28 24.12 37.35 13.43
CA GLU A 28 22.72 36.94 13.27
C GLU A 28 21.76 37.88 14.01
N LYS A 29 22.08 38.23 15.27
CA LYS A 29 21.30 39.22 16.05
C LYS A 29 21.38 40.62 15.44
N MET A 30 22.51 41.00 14.84
CA MET A 30 22.68 42.28 14.16
C MET A 30 21.86 42.35 12.86
N LEU A 31 21.79 41.27 12.08
CA LEU A 31 20.97 41.15 10.88
C LEU A 31 19.46 41.17 11.19
N LEU A 32 19.04 40.53 12.29
CA LEU A 32 17.68 40.60 12.81
C LEU A 32 17.30 42.01 13.26
N LYS A 33 18.25 42.78 13.81
CA LYS A 33 18.06 44.14 14.31
C LYS A 33 18.02 45.18 13.18
N ASN A 34 18.79 45.00 12.11
CA ASN A 34 18.89 45.91 10.96
C ASN A 34 18.04 45.49 9.75
N ARG A 35 16.90 44.84 10.02
CA ARG A 35 16.02 44.23 9.01
C ARG A 35 15.54 45.18 7.90
N LYS A 36 15.31 46.46 8.24
CA LYS A 36 14.98 47.51 7.25
C LYS A 36 16.19 47.90 6.42
N GLN A 37 17.34 48.10 7.05
CA GLN A 37 18.56 48.57 6.39
C GLN A 37 19.17 47.54 5.44
N VAL A 38 19.02 46.23 5.74
CA VAL A 38 19.43 45.14 4.85
C VAL A 38 18.45 44.95 3.68
N ALA A 39 17.15 45.17 3.91
CA ALA A 39 16.13 45.15 2.85
C ALA A 39 16.23 46.37 1.90
N ASP A 40 16.69 47.52 2.40
CA ASP A 40 16.88 48.73 1.59
C ASP A 40 18.18 48.73 0.78
N ASN A 41 19.22 48.00 1.22
CA ASN A 41 20.54 47.94 0.55
C ASN A 41 20.76 46.72 -0.36
N TYR A 42 19.97 45.66 -0.23
CA TYR A 42 20.14 44.44 -1.02
C TYR A 42 18.81 43.98 -1.63
N ASP A 43 18.74 43.99 -2.97
CA ASP A 43 17.66 43.37 -3.72
C ASP A 43 17.77 41.84 -3.56
N PHE A 44 16.92 41.27 -2.70
CA PHE A 44 16.88 39.85 -2.33
C PHE A 44 16.54 38.91 -3.51
N GLY A 45 16.35 39.43 -4.72
CA GLY A 45 16.17 38.67 -5.96
C GLY A 45 17.42 37.91 -6.43
N ASP A 46 18.63 38.29 -5.99
CA ASP A 46 19.87 37.58 -6.29
C ASP A 46 20.56 37.14 -4.99
N ILE A 47 20.26 35.92 -4.53
CA ILE A 47 20.98 35.25 -3.42
C ILE A 47 22.51 35.21 -3.70
N GLN A 48 22.92 35.33 -4.96
CA GLN A 48 24.32 35.42 -5.38
C GLN A 48 25.02 36.74 -4.99
N LYS A 49 24.28 37.82 -4.70
CA LYS A 49 24.81 39.13 -4.27
C LYS A 49 24.96 39.26 -2.76
N LEU A 50 24.49 38.27 -1.98
CA LEU A 50 24.70 38.23 -0.54
C LEU A 50 26.14 37.79 -0.21
N PRO A 51 26.72 38.30 0.90
CA PRO A 51 27.97 37.79 1.46
C PRO A 51 27.96 36.26 1.57
N ALA A 52 29.09 35.61 1.25
CA ALA A 52 29.17 34.16 1.14
C ALA A 52 28.79 33.43 2.45
N ASN A 53 29.10 34.01 3.61
CA ASN A 53 28.69 33.54 4.93
C ASN A 53 27.16 33.57 5.10
N ILE A 54 26.50 34.66 4.69
CA ILE A 54 25.04 34.79 4.79
C ILE A 54 24.33 33.82 3.83
N ARG A 55 24.85 33.68 2.61
CA ARG A 55 24.32 32.72 1.63
C ARG A 55 24.38 31.27 2.15
N ASP A 56 25.50 30.86 2.74
CA ASP A 56 25.67 29.52 3.31
C ASP A 56 24.71 29.27 4.49
N ILE A 57 24.54 30.26 5.39
CA ILE A 57 23.58 30.18 6.49
C ILE A 57 22.14 30.01 5.97
N MET A 58 21.77 30.75 4.93
CA MET A 58 20.44 30.69 4.34
C MET A 58 20.18 29.37 3.60
N GLU A 59 21.17 28.86 2.86
CA GLU A 59 21.08 27.57 2.19
C GLU A 59 20.95 26.42 3.20
N LYS A 60 21.72 26.45 4.30
CA LYS A 60 21.60 25.47 5.41
C LYS A 60 20.21 25.50 6.06
N ARG A 61 19.65 26.70 6.31
CA ARG A 61 18.29 26.84 6.87
C ARG A 61 17.23 26.29 5.93
N PHE A 62 17.35 26.59 4.65
CA PHE A 62 16.44 26.10 3.62
C PHE A 62 16.47 24.56 3.50
N LEU A 63 17.67 23.97 3.50
CA LEU A 63 17.84 22.51 3.45
C LEU A 63 17.26 21.81 4.68
N ARG A 64 17.49 22.35 5.89
CA ARG A 64 16.88 21.80 7.12
C ARG A 64 15.37 21.84 7.08
N LEU A 65 14.82 22.94 6.59
CA LEU A 65 13.39 23.08 6.47
C LEU A 65 12.78 22.04 5.51
N ILE A 66 13.43 21.84 4.35
CA ILE A 66 13.05 20.78 3.42
C ILE A 66 13.12 19.41 4.13
N ALA A 67 14.18 19.13 4.89
CA ALA A 67 14.33 17.85 5.58
C ALA A 67 13.20 17.59 6.58
N TRP A 68 12.81 18.60 7.38
CA TRP A 68 11.71 18.46 8.34
C TRP A 68 10.38 18.21 7.65
N GLU A 69 10.02 19.03 6.66
CA GLU A 69 8.73 18.90 5.96
C GLU A 69 8.70 17.68 5.02
N LEU A 70 9.85 17.20 4.55
CA LEU A 70 9.95 15.93 3.81
C LEU A 70 9.64 14.75 4.73
N TYR A 71 10.20 14.74 5.94
CA TYR A 71 9.93 13.69 6.92
C TYR A 71 8.47 13.70 7.38
N PHE A 72 7.92 14.86 7.77
CA PHE A 72 6.49 14.96 8.12
C PHE A 72 5.56 14.67 6.93
N GLY A 73 5.95 15.04 5.71
CA GLY A 73 5.25 14.64 4.50
C GLY A 73 5.26 13.12 4.28
N TYR A 74 6.33 12.41 4.67
CA TYR A 74 6.39 10.95 4.59
C TYR A 74 5.50 10.29 5.66
N ILE A 75 5.52 10.82 6.89
CA ILE A 75 4.65 10.35 7.98
C ILE A 75 3.18 10.63 7.68
N PHE A 76 2.87 11.74 7.00
CA PHE A 76 1.53 12.02 6.49
C PHE A 76 1.03 10.87 5.61
N TRP A 77 1.76 10.49 4.56
CA TRP A 77 1.36 9.38 3.67
C TRP A 77 1.24 8.05 4.42
N THR A 78 2.14 7.80 5.37
CA THR A 78 2.14 6.60 6.21
C THR A 78 0.85 6.48 7.03
N ILE A 79 0.49 7.53 7.78
CA ILE A 79 -0.72 7.52 8.63
C ILE A 79 -1.98 7.57 7.77
N PHE A 80 -1.97 8.38 6.70
CA PHE A 80 -3.12 8.54 5.80
C PHE A 80 -3.47 7.22 5.10
N PHE A 81 -2.48 6.44 4.64
CA PHE A 81 -2.73 5.12 4.04
C PHE A 81 -2.95 4.02 5.09
N GLY A 82 -2.54 4.25 6.34
CA GLY A 82 -2.61 3.27 7.43
C GLY A 82 -3.94 3.20 8.17
N ILE A 83 -4.72 4.29 8.19
CA ILE A 83 -6.00 4.31 8.92
C ILE A 83 -7.05 3.38 8.30
N GLY A 84 -7.10 3.30 6.97
CA GLY A 84 -8.06 2.47 6.24
C GLY A 84 -8.02 0.98 6.64
N PRO A 85 -6.84 0.32 6.56
CA PRO A 85 -6.67 -1.07 6.98
C PRO A 85 -7.06 -1.36 8.42
N MET A 86 -6.70 -0.47 9.35
CA MET A 86 -7.05 -0.65 10.76
C MET A 86 -8.55 -0.50 11.01
N VAL A 87 -9.21 0.40 10.30
CA VAL A 87 -10.68 0.52 10.35
C VAL A 87 -11.35 -0.71 9.74
N MET A 88 -10.84 -1.20 8.60
CA MET A 88 -11.44 -2.33 7.86
C MET A 88 -11.35 -3.66 8.63
N PHE A 89 -10.35 -3.83 9.50
CA PHE A 89 -10.19 -5.06 10.29
C PHE A 89 -11.47 -5.46 11.06
N PHE A 90 -12.15 -4.51 11.71
CA PHE A 90 -13.32 -4.78 12.55
C PHE A 90 -14.53 -5.34 11.78
N PRO A 91 -15.00 -4.68 10.69
CA PRO A 91 -16.12 -5.20 9.93
C PRO A 91 -15.81 -6.50 9.20
N MET A 92 -14.54 -6.79 8.89
CA MET A 92 -14.16 -8.09 8.32
C MET A 92 -14.35 -9.22 9.32
N VAL A 93 -13.83 -9.07 10.54
CA VAL A 93 -13.92 -10.12 11.58
C VAL A 93 -15.39 -10.40 11.95
N LYS A 94 -16.25 -9.37 11.96
CA LYS A 94 -17.67 -9.51 12.32
C LYS A 94 -18.59 -9.77 11.13
N LEU A 95 -18.09 -9.62 9.90
CA LEU A 95 -18.89 -9.62 8.67
C LEU A 95 -20.12 -8.69 8.75
N ALA A 96 -19.97 -7.56 9.45
CA ALA A 96 -21.00 -6.57 9.75
C ALA A 96 -20.38 -5.27 10.28
N ILE A 97 -21.13 -4.17 10.21
CA ILE A 97 -20.72 -2.86 10.76
C ILE A 97 -20.71 -2.92 12.30
N ASP A 98 -19.61 -2.49 12.93
CA ASP A 98 -19.40 -2.58 14.39
C ASP A 98 -19.39 -1.22 15.12
N GLY A 99 -19.46 -0.12 14.39
CA GLY A 99 -19.42 1.25 14.90
C GLY A 99 -18.02 1.87 14.91
N TYR A 100 -16.94 1.08 14.96
CA TYR A 100 -15.55 1.59 14.89
C TYR A 100 -15.24 2.27 13.55
N GLU A 101 -16.03 2.00 12.51
CA GLU A 101 -15.92 2.62 11.19
C GLU A 101 -16.06 4.15 11.26
N VAL A 102 -16.75 4.68 12.28
CA VAL A 102 -16.88 6.13 12.51
C VAL A 102 -15.52 6.82 12.70
N LEU A 103 -14.48 6.09 13.14
CA LEU A 103 -13.14 6.62 13.35
C LEU A 103 -12.44 7.03 12.05
N ILE A 104 -12.94 6.61 10.88
CA ILE A 104 -12.47 7.14 9.59
C ILE A 104 -12.72 8.65 9.46
N LEU A 105 -13.70 9.20 10.19
CA LEU A 105 -13.99 10.64 10.24
C LEU A 105 -12.85 11.46 10.89
N SER A 106 -11.87 10.81 11.52
CA SER A 106 -10.62 11.47 11.97
C SER A 106 -9.92 12.24 10.84
N LEU A 107 -10.06 11.78 9.60
CA LEU A 107 -9.57 12.48 8.40
C LEU A 107 -10.22 13.86 8.20
N ALA A 108 -11.46 14.04 8.65
CA ALA A 108 -12.20 15.30 8.57
C ALA A 108 -11.97 16.23 9.78
N SER A 109 -11.05 15.88 10.69
CA SER A 109 -10.71 16.67 11.87
C SER A 109 -10.38 18.16 11.63
N PRO A 110 -9.87 18.62 10.48
CA PRO A 110 -9.69 20.06 10.23
C PRO A 110 -10.99 20.88 10.28
N ILE A 111 -12.16 20.23 10.39
CA ILE A 111 -13.44 20.90 10.68
C ILE A 111 -13.38 21.73 11.95
N ILE A 112 -12.60 21.32 12.96
CA ILE A 112 -12.44 22.08 14.21
C ILE A 112 -11.71 23.41 14.00
N LEU A 113 -10.87 23.50 12.95
CA LEU A 113 -10.15 24.72 12.58
C LEU A 113 -11.05 25.77 11.92
N THR A 114 -12.33 25.45 11.67
CA THR A 114 -13.33 26.46 11.29
C THR A 114 -13.61 27.44 12.43
N SER A 115 -13.37 27.02 13.68
CA SER A 115 -13.37 27.90 14.84
C SER A 115 -12.09 28.73 14.88
N SER A 116 -12.24 30.06 14.91
CA SER A 116 -11.10 30.98 14.99
C SER A 116 -10.26 30.78 16.25
N PHE A 117 -10.89 30.41 17.37
CA PHE A 117 -10.20 30.13 18.63
C PHE A 117 -9.25 28.93 18.49
N VAL A 118 -9.76 27.80 17.97
CA VAL A 118 -8.98 26.57 17.80
C VAL A 118 -7.89 26.78 16.74
N ASN A 119 -8.23 27.44 15.63
CA ASN A 119 -7.26 27.75 14.58
C ASN A 119 -6.09 28.60 15.10
N ASN A 120 -6.38 29.64 15.90
CA ASN A 120 -5.35 30.49 16.49
C ASN A 120 -4.42 29.70 17.43
N ILE A 121 -4.95 28.74 18.21
CA ILE A 121 -4.15 27.88 19.08
C ILE A 121 -3.29 26.92 18.24
N ALA A 122 -3.89 26.26 17.25
CA ALA A 122 -3.20 25.30 16.39
C ALA A 122 -2.06 25.94 15.58
N GLU A 123 -2.17 27.22 15.22
CA GLU A 123 -1.12 27.97 14.53
C GLU A 123 0.04 28.39 15.43
N THR A 124 -0.11 28.37 16.76
CA THR A 124 0.99 28.71 17.68
C THR A 124 2.13 27.69 17.58
N THR A 125 3.35 28.10 17.96
CA THR A 125 4.50 27.19 18.07
C THR A 125 4.20 26.00 18.98
N VAL A 126 3.50 26.22 20.10
CA VAL A 126 3.08 25.16 21.02
C VAL A 126 2.05 24.23 20.38
N GLY A 127 1.05 24.79 19.69
CA GLY A 127 0.05 24.01 18.96
C GLY A 127 0.69 23.07 17.93
N LYS A 128 1.58 23.59 17.08
CA LYS A 128 2.33 22.80 16.09
C LYS A 128 3.25 21.75 16.71
N LEU A 129 3.91 22.08 17.82
CA LEU A 129 4.72 21.13 18.57
C LEU A 129 3.86 19.97 19.07
N LEU A 130 2.71 20.28 19.69
CA LEU A 130 1.80 19.27 20.22
C LEU A 130 1.22 18.38 19.11
N THR A 131 0.77 18.95 17.99
CA THR A 131 0.26 18.15 16.87
C THR A 131 1.34 17.24 16.31
N ARG A 132 2.56 17.73 16.11
CA ARG A 132 3.69 16.93 15.62
C ARG A 132 4.11 15.84 16.60
N LEU A 133 4.11 16.11 17.91
CA LEU A 133 4.36 15.09 18.93
C LEU A 133 3.31 13.98 18.90
N ILE A 134 2.03 14.34 18.80
CA ILE A 134 0.92 13.37 18.69
C ILE A 134 1.10 12.50 17.45
N VAL A 135 1.45 13.09 16.30
CA VAL A 135 1.73 12.37 15.06
C VAL A 135 2.83 11.31 15.28
N ILE A 136 3.96 11.68 15.88
CA ILE A 136 5.08 10.74 16.10
C ILE A 136 4.74 9.67 17.14
N ILE A 137 4.09 10.04 18.24
CA ILE A 137 3.65 9.08 19.27
C ILE A 137 2.64 8.08 18.69
N SER A 138 1.77 8.52 17.78
CA SER A 138 0.76 7.65 17.18
C SER A 138 1.34 6.49 16.38
N LEU A 139 2.58 6.60 15.89
CA LEU A 139 3.28 5.50 15.21
C LEU A 139 3.49 4.29 16.13
N LEU A 140 3.57 4.50 17.45
CA LEU A 140 3.71 3.44 18.45
C LEU A 140 2.42 2.62 18.63
N SER A 141 1.30 3.00 18.00
CA SER A 141 0.05 2.26 18.10
C SER A 141 0.20 0.80 17.68
N PHE A 142 1.04 0.52 16.68
CA PHE A 142 1.34 -0.84 16.20
C PHE A 142 2.20 -1.69 17.14
N GLN A 143 2.65 -1.12 18.27
CA GLN A 143 3.29 -1.88 19.36
C GLN A 143 2.27 -2.38 20.39
N LEU A 144 1.03 -1.89 20.33
CA LEU A 144 -0.01 -2.27 21.27
C LEU A 144 -0.72 -3.54 20.83
N GLU A 145 -0.93 -4.46 21.76
CA GLU A 145 -1.59 -5.75 21.46
C GLU A 145 -3.09 -5.59 21.16
N ASN A 146 -3.77 -4.67 21.86
CA ASN A 146 -5.22 -4.51 21.74
C ASN A 146 -5.57 -3.72 20.45
N PRO A 147 -6.36 -4.31 19.52
CA PRO A 147 -6.69 -3.68 18.24
C PRO A 147 -7.54 -2.40 18.40
N VAL A 148 -8.41 -2.33 19.42
CA VAL A 148 -9.26 -1.16 19.67
C VAL A 148 -8.40 0.02 20.12
N ILE A 149 -7.49 -0.20 21.08
CA ILE A 149 -6.59 0.86 21.57
C ILE A 149 -5.65 1.32 20.44
N ARG A 150 -5.15 0.38 19.64
CA ARG A 150 -4.35 0.69 18.44
C ARG A 150 -5.11 1.62 17.49
N LEU A 151 -6.35 1.28 17.15
CA LEU A 151 -7.18 2.09 16.26
C LEU A 151 -7.45 3.48 16.85
N LEU A 152 -7.76 3.59 18.15
CA LEU A 152 -8.01 4.88 18.80
C LEU A 152 -6.77 5.80 18.77
N ILE A 153 -5.58 5.27 19.08
CA ILE A 153 -4.34 6.05 19.03
C ILE A 153 -4.01 6.44 17.59
N LEU A 154 -4.17 5.53 16.63
CA LEU A 154 -3.95 5.83 15.22
C LEU A 154 -4.93 6.90 14.74
N ALA A 155 -6.21 6.83 15.09
CA ALA A 155 -7.21 7.83 14.74
C ALA A 155 -6.89 9.20 15.35
N PHE A 156 -6.37 9.25 16.58
CA PHE A 156 -5.89 10.50 17.18
C PHE A 156 -4.66 11.06 16.45
N GLY A 157 -3.75 10.19 16.02
CA GLY A 157 -2.65 10.53 15.12
C GLY A 157 -3.12 11.07 13.77
N THR A 158 -4.13 10.45 13.17
CA THR A 158 -4.78 10.90 11.93
C THR A 158 -5.41 12.28 12.12
N CYS A 159 -6.06 12.55 13.25
CA CYS A 159 -6.55 13.89 13.55
C CYS A 159 -5.40 14.91 13.56
N ALA A 160 -4.32 14.62 14.28
CA ALA A 160 -3.18 15.51 14.41
C ALA A 160 -2.46 15.75 13.07
N VAL A 161 -2.31 14.72 12.22
CA VAL A 161 -1.62 14.85 10.92
C VAL A 161 -2.41 15.70 9.93
N MET A 162 -3.75 15.59 9.95
CA MET A 162 -4.62 16.42 9.11
C MET A 162 -4.66 17.88 9.58
N ILE A 163 -4.62 18.11 10.90
CA ILE A 163 -4.50 19.45 11.48
C ILE A 163 -3.12 20.07 11.15
N ASP A 164 -2.03 19.30 11.27
CA ASP A 164 -0.68 19.77 10.92
C ASP A 164 -0.57 20.14 9.44
N LEU A 165 -1.14 19.32 8.55
CA LEU A 165 -1.22 19.65 7.11
C LEU A 165 -1.97 20.96 6.90
N CYS A 166 -3.16 21.11 7.48
CA CYS A 166 -3.99 22.31 7.29
C CYS A 166 -3.32 23.57 7.82
N THR A 167 -2.71 23.53 9.01
CA THR A 167 -2.02 24.67 9.62
C THR A 167 -0.71 25.01 8.91
N SER A 168 -0.03 24.02 8.34
CA SER A 168 1.17 24.23 7.52
C SER A 168 0.84 24.91 6.18
N LEU A 169 -0.25 24.48 5.53
CA LEU A 169 -0.80 25.12 4.33
C LEU A 169 -1.41 26.51 4.61
N ASN A 170 -1.79 26.81 5.85
CA ASN A 170 -2.29 28.13 6.27
C ASN A 170 -1.20 29.11 6.73
N SER A 171 0.08 28.76 6.60
CA SER A 171 1.17 29.65 7.00
C SER A 171 1.14 30.99 6.27
N ARG A 172 1.48 32.06 7.01
CA ARG A 172 1.58 33.43 6.49
C ARG A 172 2.67 33.58 5.43
N TYR A 173 3.66 32.70 5.42
CA TYR A 173 4.80 32.74 4.51
C TYR A 173 4.53 31.93 3.25
N HIS A 174 4.50 32.59 2.09
CA HIS A 174 4.32 31.93 0.79
C HIS A 174 5.41 30.88 0.51
N SER A 175 6.68 31.22 0.79
CA SER A 175 7.82 30.32 0.60
C SER A 175 7.68 29.01 1.40
N TYR A 176 7.21 29.08 2.64
CA TYR A 176 6.96 27.88 3.44
C TYR A 176 5.84 27.01 2.87
N ARG A 177 4.71 27.62 2.46
CA ARG A 177 3.60 26.88 1.84
C ARG A 177 4.05 26.13 0.58
N SER A 178 4.86 26.79 -0.26
CA SER A 178 5.46 26.15 -1.44
C SER A 178 6.38 25.00 -1.06
N ILE A 179 7.18 25.13 0.00
CA ILE A 179 8.01 24.04 0.51
C ILE A 179 7.14 22.86 0.94
N VAL A 180 6.12 23.08 1.77
CA VAL A 180 5.21 22.03 2.26
C VAL A 180 4.55 21.27 1.10
N VAL A 181 4.09 21.99 0.07
CA VAL A 181 3.49 21.38 -1.14
C VAL A 181 4.48 20.49 -1.90
N TRP A 182 5.69 20.99 -2.12
CA TRP A 182 6.71 20.24 -2.84
C TRP A 182 7.23 19.07 -2.02
N THR A 183 7.45 19.24 -0.72
CA THR A 183 7.89 18.15 0.16
C THR A 183 6.81 17.09 0.33
N LEU A 184 5.52 17.46 0.34
CA LEU A 184 4.42 16.49 0.32
C LEU A 184 4.38 15.69 -0.99
N THR A 185 4.72 16.32 -2.12
CA THR A 185 4.84 15.62 -3.41
C THR A 185 6.06 14.70 -3.41
N ILE A 186 7.23 15.18 -3.01
CA ILE A 186 8.47 14.39 -2.99
C ILE A 186 8.36 13.24 -1.99
N SER A 187 7.74 13.47 -0.83
CA SER A 187 7.54 12.44 0.19
C SER A 187 6.66 11.30 -0.29
N LEU A 188 5.73 11.54 -1.22
CA LEU A 188 4.97 10.47 -1.89
C LEU A 188 5.92 9.56 -2.70
N PHE A 189 6.89 10.14 -3.41
CA PHE A 189 7.88 9.35 -4.15
C PHE A 189 8.82 8.58 -3.21
N PHE A 190 9.26 9.18 -2.11
CA PHE A 190 9.99 8.43 -1.07
C PHE A 190 9.14 7.32 -0.46
N PHE A 191 7.86 7.58 -0.22
CA PHE A 191 6.92 6.59 0.28
C PHE A 191 6.82 5.39 -0.67
N LEU A 192 6.61 5.63 -1.97
CA LEU A 192 6.58 4.57 -2.98
C LEU A 192 7.92 3.84 -3.12
N SER A 193 9.03 4.58 -3.18
CA SER A 193 10.37 3.99 -3.29
C SER A 193 10.74 3.11 -2.10
N LEU A 194 10.41 3.55 -0.88
CA LEU A 194 10.65 2.74 0.32
C LEU A 194 9.73 1.52 0.35
N ARG A 195 8.46 1.63 -0.06
CA ARG A 195 7.59 0.46 -0.19
C ARG A 195 8.18 -0.58 -1.14
N VAL A 196 8.83 -0.19 -2.23
CA VAL A 196 9.56 -1.15 -3.09
C VAL A 196 10.61 -1.90 -2.28
N CYS A 197 11.41 -1.22 -1.45
CA CYS A 197 12.43 -1.86 -0.61
C CYS A 197 11.87 -2.78 0.47
N PHE A 198 10.64 -2.54 0.92
CA PHE A 198 9.95 -3.34 1.94
C PHE A 198 8.91 -4.30 1.34
N SER A 199 9.05 -4.67 0.06
CA SER A 199 8.15 -5.58 -0.65
C SER A 199 6.66 -5.22 -0.44
N SER A 200 6.36 -3.94 -0.63
CA SER A 200 5.03 -3.33 -0.52
C SER A 200 4.42 -3.28 0.88
N ILE A 201 5.16 -3.68 1.94
CA ILE A 201 4.75 -3.46 3.34
C ILE A 201 5.02 -2.01 3.73
N MET A 202 4.17 -1.46 4.61
CA MET A 202 4.35 -0.12 5.17
C MET A 202 5.68 -0.03 5.96
N PRO A 203 6.67 0.77 5.52
CA PRO A 203 8.00 0.71 6.14
C PRO A 203 8.02 1.12 7.62
N ALA A 204 7.13 2.03 8.05
CA ALA A 204 7.03 2.44 9.45
C ALA A 204 6.47 1.34 10.38
N TRP A 205 5.82 0.31 9.83
CA TRP A 205 5.20 -0.78 10.59
C TRP A 205 5.62 -2.17 10.09
N SER A 206 6.72 -2.26 9.33
CA SER A 206 7.27 -3.52 8.84
C SER A 206 7.88 -4.36 9.97
N GLY A 207 8.19 -3.74 11.11
CA GLY A 207 8.62 -4.44 12.32
C GLY A 207 8.92 -3.46 13.45
N PHE A 208 9.20 -4.00 14.63
CA PHE A 208 9.47 -3.22 15.85
C PHE A 208 10.63 -2.22 15.67
N ILE A 209 11.76 -2.69 15.11
CA ILE A 209 12.95 -1.86 14.90
C ILE A 209 12.65 -0.73 13.91
N ALA A 210 11.99 -1.04 12.79
CA ALA A 210 11.63 -0.04 11.79
C ALA A 210 10.72 1.03 12.37
N ASN A 211 9.72 0.63 13.18
CA ASN A 211 8.83 1.55 13.86
C ASN A 211 9.58 2.47 14.84
N LEU A 212 10.45 1.90 15.68
CA LEU A 212 11.25 2.65 16.64
C LEU A 212 12.19 3.65 15.95
N VAL A 213 12.82 3.26 14.84
CA VAL A 213 13.68 4.15 14.05
C VAL A 213 12.90 5.36 13.55
N HIS A 214 11.70 5.16 13.00
CA HIS A 214 10.87 6.28 12.56
C HIS A 214 10.50 7.20 13.73
N VAL A 215 10.11 6.64 14.88
CA VAL A 215 9.78 7.43 16.08
C VAL A 215 10.98 8.26 16.57
N LEU A 216 12.17 7.66 16.63
CA LEU A 216 13.40 8.35 17.05
C LEU A 216 13.78 9.48 16.10
N ILE A 217 13.74 9.23 14.78
CA ILE A 217 13.97 10.28 13.78
C ILE A 217 12.95 11.41 13.95
N GLY A 218 11.68 11.08 14.20
CA GLY A 218 10.62 12.05 14.44
C GLY A 218 10.90 12.95 15.63
N PHE A 219 11.34 12.38 16.77
CA PHE A 219 11.76 13.17 17.92
C PHE A 219 12.96 14.07 17.59
N VAL A 220 13.98 13.56 16.90
CA VAL A 220 15.15 14.37 16.49
C VAL A 220 14.73 15.54 15.61
N VAL A 221 13.84 15.31 14.64
CA VAL A 221 13.30 16.36 13.75
C VAL A 221 12.52 17.40 14.56
N ILE A 222 11.66 16.98 15.50
CA ILE A 222 10.89 17.88 16.37
C ILE A 222 11.82 18.71 17.26
N PHE A 223 12.81 18.09 17.91
CA PHE A 223 13.75 18.80 18.78
C PHE A 223 14.61 19.80 18.00
N ASP A 224 15.09 19.45 16.80
CA ASP A 224 15.84 20.40 15.97
C ASP A 224 14.94 21.53 15.46
N GLN A 225 13.67 21.24 15.16
CA GLN A 225 12.70 22.23 14.69
C GLN A 225 12.28 23.24 15.76
N PHE A 226 11.92 22.77 16.94
CA PHE A 226 11.33 23.61 18.00
C PHE A 226 12.35 24.01 19.08
N GLY A 227 13.51 23.38 19.12
CA GLY A 227 14.61 23.74 20.02
C GLY A 227 15.47 24.91 19.52
N ARG A 228 15.24 25.41 18.30
CA ARG A 228 15.94 26.56 17.72
C ARG A 228 15.04 27.80 17.68
N ASP A 229 15.65 28.98 17.75
CA ASP A 229 14.94 30.27 17.79
C ASP A 229 13.88 30.41 16.67
N ASN A 230 12.68 30.85 17.05
CA ASN A 230 11.46 30.97 16.22
C ASN A 230 11.59 31.92 15.00
N THR A 231 12.76 32.49 14.75
CA THR A 231 13.07 33.43 13.66
C THR A 231 13.46 32.73 12.35
N MET A 232 13.54 31.39 12.32
CA MET A 232 13.96 30.67 11.11
C MET A 232 13.04 30.89 9.90
N TRP A 233 11.73 31.04 10.14
CA TRP A 233 10.69 31.33 9.13
C TRP A 233 10.78 32.73 8.53
N GLN A 234 11.46 33.63 9.23
CA GLN A 234 11.44 35.07 9.03
C GLN A 234 12.55 35.58 8.10
N LEU A 235 13.51 34.72 7.75
CA LEU A 235 14.72 35.06 6.99
C LEU A 235 14.79 34.41 5.60
N LEU A 236 13.80 33.61 5.21
CA LEU A 236 13.75 33.07 3.84
C LEU A 236 13.32 34.18 2.87
N PRO A 237 14.10 34.49 1.82
CA PRO A 237 13.67 35.43 0.80
C PRO A 237 12.37 34.94 0.17
N PRO A 238 11.48 35.85 -0.25
CA PRO A 238 10.46 35.47 -1.21
C PRO A 238 11.19 34.99 -2.47
N LEU A 239 11.13 33.68 -2.74
CA LEU A 239 11.59 33.05 -3.98
C LEU A 239 10.71 33.50 -5.17
N SER A 240 10.51 34.81 -5.40
CA SER A 240 9.85 35.37 -6.58
C SER A 240 9.77 36.92 -6.62
N LEU A 241 10.79 37.68 -6.18
CA LEU A 241 10.73 39.16 -6.29
C LEU A 241 11.69 39.80 -7.30
N ALA A 242 12.22 39.04 -8.26
CA ALA A 242 13.04 39.58 -9.35
C ALA A 242 12.22 40.29 -10.47
N SER A 243 10.96 40.69 -10.24
CA SER A 243 10.10 41.25 -11.31
C SER A 243 9.25 42.46 -10.92
N ILE A 244 9.42 43.04 -9.71
CA ILE A 244 8.53 44.12 -9.24
C ILE A 244 9.26 45.46 -9.03
N THR A 245 10.60 45.51 -9.04
CA THR A 245 11.33 46.74 -8.73
C THR A 245 11.55 47.71 -9.91
N SER A 246 11.15 47.39 -11.13
CA SER A 246 11.12 48.37 -12.23
C SER A 246 9.70 48.88 -12.50
N MET A 247 9.19 49.77 -11.65
CA MET A 247 8.21 50.83 -11.96
C MET A 247 7.40 51.22 -10.70
N SER A 248 7.94 52.12 -9.88
CA SER A 248 7.16 53.20 -9.25
C SER A 248 8.08 54.16 -8.48
N THR A 249 8.82 55.00 -9.21
CA THR A 249 9.21 56.30 -8.66
C THR A 249 8.05 57.25 -8.92
N HIS A 250 7.17 57.43 -7.93
CA HIS A 250 6.46 58.69 -7.63
C HIS A 250 5.48 58.52 -6.48
N GLY A 251 5.57 59.42 -5.49
CA GLY A 251 4.41 59.83 -4.69
C GLY A 251 4.28 59.19 -3.32
N SER A 252 4.55 59.99 -2.30
CA SER A 252 4.38 59.73 -0.87
C SER A 252 2.91 59.67 -0.43
N ASN A 253 2.71 59.09 0.78
CA ASN A 253 1.54 59.21 1.66
C ASN A 253 0.26 58.42 1.33
N SER A 254 0.17 57.17 1.81
CA SER A 254 -1.06 56.56 2.39
C SER A 254 -0.79 55.17 3.00
N LEU A 255 0.00 55.12 4.08
CA LEU A 255 0.15 53.89 4.89
C LEU A 255 -1.01 53.76 5.89
N ARG A 256 -2.21 53.48 5.38
CA ARG A 256 -3.35 52.84 6.08
C ARG A 256 -4.49 52.69 5.07
N SER A 257 -4.98 51.45 4.93
CA SER A 257 -6.08 50.97 4.08
C SER A 257 -5.88 50.96 2.55
N SER A 258 -5.51 49.79 2.02
CA SER A 258 -5.81 49.19 0.69
C SER A 258 -4.60 48.31 0.31
N SER A 259 -4.70 47.07 -0.14
CA SER A 259 -5.75 46.29 -0.79
C SER A 259 -5.79 44.86 -0.22
N ARG A 260 -6.97 44.40 0.20
CA ARG A 260 -7.32 42.99 -0.04
C ARG A 260 -7.34 42.86 -1.55
N ASP A 261 -6.29 42.30 -2.14
CA ASP A 261 -6.23 42.03 -3.57
C ASP A 261 -7.50 41.26 -3.97
N ASN A 262 -8.25 41.82 -4.92
CA ASN A 262 -9.37 41.18 -5.60
C ASN A 262 -8.87 40.03 -6.52
N ASN A 263 -8.04 39.14 -5.98
CA ASN A 263 -7.78 37.84 -6.58
C ASN A 263 -9.04 37.00 -6.32
N VAL A 264 -9.79 36.71 -7.38
CA VAL A 264 -10.92 35.78 -7.35
C VAL A 264 -10.43 34.50 -6.67
N GLN A 265 -10.88 34.28 -5.43
CA GLN A 265 -10.55 33.07 -4.67
C GLN A 265 -11.03 31.87 -5.49
N PRO A 266 -10.21 30.80 -5.60
CA PRO A 266 -10.65 29.60 -6.30
C PRO A 266 -11.93 29.07 -5.65
N HIS A 267 -12.82 28.48 -6.46
CA HIS A 267 -14.06 27.90 -5.97
C HIS A 267 -13.74 26.72 -5.02
N TRP A 268 -13.65 27.01 -3.72
CA TRP A 268 -13.10 26.14 -2.70
C TRP A 268 -13.75 24.75 -2.68
N LEU A 269 -15.06 24.65 -2.96
CA LEU A 269 -15.79 23.38 -2.99
C LEU A 269 -15.31 22.48 -4.13
N LEU A 270 -15.15 23.02 -5.34
CA LEU A 270 -14.73 22.25 -6.52
C LEU A 270 -13.26 21.85 -6.42
N LEU A 271 -12.43 22.74 -5.84
CA LEU A 271 -11.04 22.42 -5.52
C LEU A 271 -10.93 21.35 -4.43
N GLY A 272 -11.81 21.39 -3.41
CA GLY A 272 -11.91 20.34 -2.38
C GLY A 272 -12.35 19.00 -2.95
N ILE A 273 -13.34 18.98 -3.85
CA ILE A 273 -13.75 17.77 -4.58
C ILE A 273 -12.58 17.22 -5.38
N GLY A 274 -11.87 18.06 -6.13
CA GLY A 274 -10.71 17.61 -6.90
C GLY A 274 -9.54 17.12 -6.07
N PHE A 275 -9.26 17.76 -4.93
CA PHE A 275 -8.22 17.31 -4.02
C PHE A 275 -8.60 15.98 -3.35
N GLY A 276 -9.85 15.81 -2.91
CA GLY A 276 -10.34 14.55 -2.32
C GLY A 276 -10.29 13.38 -3.32
N SER A 277 -10.75 13.60 -4.55
CA SER A 277 -10.66 12.59 -5.61
C SER A 277 -9.21 12.28 -6.00
N LEU A 278 -8.32 13.27 -6.01
CA LEU A 278 -6.90 13.02 -6.22
C LEU A 278 -6.31 12.16 -5.10
N LEU A 279 -6.55 12.49 -3.82
CA LEU A 279 -6.07 11.68 -2.69
C LEU A 279 -6.61 10.24 -2.76
N PHE A 280 -7.88 10.07 -3.13
CA PHE A 280 -8.46 8.74 -3.31
C PHE A 280 -7.79 7.98 -4.45
N ASN A 281 -7.56 8.64 -5.60
CA ASN A 281 -6.88 8.01 -6.74
C ASN A 281 -5.42 7.63 -6.43
N LEU A 282 -4.72 8.51 -5.71
CA LEU A 282 -3.36 8.25 -5.23
C LEU A 282 -3.31 7.03 -4.32
N GLN A 283 -4.32 6.79 -3.49
CA GLN A 283 -4.38 5.58 -2.68
C GLN A 283 -4.92 4.38 -3.44
N TRP A 284 -5.92 4.54 -4.29
CA TRP A 284 -6.60 3.43 -4.94
C TRP A 284 -5.79 2.80 -6.08
N VAL A 285 -5.09 3.62 -6.87
CA VAL A 285 -4.34 3.16 -8.06
C VAL A 285 -2.84 3.29 -7.87
N PHE A 286 -2.39 4.28 -7.11
CA PHE A 286 -0.96 4.58 -6.91
C PHE A 286 -0.51 4.34 -5.46
N GLY A 287 -1.28 3.57 -4.69
CA GLY A 287 -0.97 3.32 -3.29
C GLY A 287 0.31 2.49 -3.10
N ASP A 288 0.59 1.65 -4.10
CA ASP A 288 1.81 0.87 -4.30
C ASP A 288 2.05 0.74 -5.81
N LEU A 289 3.29 0.50 -6.22
CA LEU A 289 3.63 0.42 -7.65
C LEU A 289 3.11 -0.87 -8.32
N SER A 290 2.74 -1.89 -7.52
CA SER A 290 2.18 -3.15 -8.01
C SER A 290 0.70 -3.07 -8.41
N VAL A 291 -0.04 -2.05 -7.95
CA VAL A 291 -1.50 -2.01 -8.09
C VAL A 291 -1.95 -2.00 -9.55
N ILE A 292 -1.23 -1.29 -10.43
CA ILE A 292 -1.54 -1.29 -11.87
C ILE A 292 -1.37 -2.70 -12.46
N SER A 293 -0.33 -3.43 -12.07
CA SER A 293 -0.14 -4.83 -12.47
C SER A 293 -1.26 -5.73 -11.94
N ARG A 294 -1.72 -5.51 -10.70
CA ARG A 294 -2.86 -6.24 -10.11
C ARG A 294 -4.17 -5.96 -10.83
N TRP A 295 -4.40 -4.71 -11.26
CA TRP A 295 -5.56 -4.35 -12.08
C TRP A 295 -5.49 -4.97 -13.48
N ALA A 296 -4.30 -5.00 -14.06
CA ALA A 296 -4.04 -5.60 -15.36
C ALA A 296 -4.06 -7.13 -15.33
N SER A 297 -4.07 -7.77 -14.16
CA SER A 297 -3.93 -9.23 -13.98
C SER A 297 -4.77 -10.05 -14.97
N ASN A 298 -4.10 -11.03 -15.56
CA ASN A 298 -4.63 -11.97 -16.55
C ASN A 298 -3.88 -13.30 -16.42
N GLY A 299 -4.49 -14.40 -16.87
CA GLY A 299 -3.89 -15.73 -16.78
C GLY A 299 -2.73 -15.96 -17.77
N PHE A 300 -1.92 -16.99 -17.50
CA PHE A 300 -0.81 -17.40 -18.36
C PHE A 300 -1.30 -18.02 -19.68
N PRO A 301 -0.63 -17.74 -20.82
CA PRO A 301 0.64 -17.01 -20.95
C PRO A 301 0.51 -15.49 -21.16
N ASP A 302 -0.70 -14.97 -21.36
CA ASP A 302 -0.97 -13.56 -21.67
C ASP A 302 -1.01 -12.67 -20.41
N GLN A 303 -0.10 -12.93 -19.48
CA GLN A 303 0.00 -12.22 -18.21
C GLN A 303 0.29 -10.74 -18.41
N ALA A 304 -0.17 -9.92 -17.47
CA ALA A 304 0.23 -8.52 -17.41
C ALA A 304 1.71 -8.38 -17.03
N PRO A 305 2.33 -7.21 -17.29
CA PRO A 305 3.66 -6.93 -16.78
C PRO A 305 3.70 -7.05 -15.25
N GLU A 306 4.61 -7.89 -14.76
CA GLU A 306 4.82 -8.16 -13.33
C GLU A 306 5.23 -6.88 -12.57
N PRO A 307 4.89 -6.73 -11.27
CA PRO A 307 5.33 -5.60 -10.47
C PRO A 307 6.86 -5.37 -10.52
N ILE A 308 7.65 -6.44 -10.65
CA ILE A 308 9.09 -6.38 -10.79
C ILE A 308 9.49 -6.88 -12.19
N PRO A 309 10.23 -6.08 -13.00
CA PRO A 309 10.70 -4.72 -12.73
C PRO A 309 9.73 -3.61 -13.17
N TYR A 310 8.56 -3.95 -13.73
CA TYR A 310 7.74 -2.98 -14.48
C TYR A 310 7.06 -1.92 -13.61
N GLY A 311 6.93 -2.11 -12.29
CA GLY A 311 6.49 -1.08 -11.35
C GLY A 311 7.38 0.18 -11.40
N LEU A 312 8.65 0.04 -11.78
CA LEU A 312 9.54 1.19 -11.99
C LEU A 312 9.08 2.08 -13.16
N LEU A 313 8.40 1.53 -14.18
CA LEU A 313 7.82 2.32 -15.25
C LEU A 313 6.67 3.20 -14.76
N VAL A 314 5.86 2.71 -13.82
CA VAL A 314 4.81 3.49 -13.16
C VAL A 314 5.43 4.68 -12.42
N TRP A 315 6.50 4.43 -11.66
CA TRP A 315 7.26 5.47 -10.95
C TRP A 315 7.80 6.53 -11.93
N ILE A 316 8.42 6.09 -13.03
CA ILE A 316 8.97 6.97 -14.07
C ILE A 316 7.86 7.80 -14.72
N CYS A 317 6.72 7.21 -15.07
CA CYS A 317 5.59 7.94 -15.66
C CYS A 317 5.02 8.98 -14.70
N LEU A 318 4.85 8.66 -13.41
CA LEU A 318 4.47 9.64 -12.38
C LEU A 318 5.47 10.80 -12.32
N PHE A 319 6.77 10.52 -12.30
CA PHE A 319 7.82 11.54 -12.27
C PHE A 319 7.83 12.41 -13.54
N CYS A 320 7.74 11.82 -14.72
CA CYS A 320 7.58 12.54 -15.99
C CYS A 320 6.34 13.46 -15.97
N GLY A 321 5.27 13.02 -15.32
CA GLY A 321 4.08 13.84 -15.07
C GLY A 321 4.43 15.06 -14.23
N VAL A 322 5.13 14.88 -13.11
CA VAL A 322 5.60 15.98 -12.26
C VAL A 322 6.46 16.97 -13.05
N VAL A 323 7.36 16.50 -13.92
CA VAL A 323 8.20 17.37 -14.77
C VAL A 323 7.35 18.16 -15.79
N THR A 324 6.25 17.59 -16.27
CA THR A 324 5.35 18.22 -17.24
C THR A 324 4.68 19.48 -16.69
N ILE A 325 4.66 19.68 -15.36
CA ILE A 325 4.15 20.90 -14.72
C ILE A 325 4.84 22.18 -15.20
N ASN A 326 6.08 22.07 -15.67
CA ASN A 326 6.84 23.17 -16.28
C ASN A 326 6.16 23.74 -17.53
N ARG A 327 5.22 22.99 -18.11
CA ARG A 327 4.37 23.40 -19.24
C ARG A 327 2.91 23.42 -18.81
N LEU A 328 2.55 24.38 -17.96
CA LEU A 328 1.19 24.53 -17.41
C LEU A 328 0.08 24.62 -18.49
N SER A 329 0.41 25.13 -19.69
CA SER A 329 -0.49 25.15 -20.84
C SER A 329 -0.89 23.75 -21.33
N ILE A 330 -0.02 22.74 -21.16
CA ILE A 330 -0.32 21.33 -21.44
C ILE A 330 -1.19 20.76 -20.33
N VAL A 331 -0.77 20.89 -19.08
CA VAL A 331 -1.46 20.27 -17.93
C VAL A 331 -2.91 20.74 -17.78
N THR A 332 -3.16 22.02 -18.07
CA THR A 332 -4.52 22.62 -17.99
C THR A 332 -5.33 22.49 -19.29
N ASN A 333 -4.79 21.81 -20.31
CA ASN A 333 -5.47 21.58 -21.58
C ASN A 333 -6.53 20.47 -21.43
N ARG A 334 -7.71 20.67 -22.04
CA ARG A 334 -8.76 19.65 -22.10
C ARG A 334 -8.30 18.36 -22.78
N TRP A 335 -7.43 18.46 -23.79
CA TRP A 335 -6.89 17.30 -24.48
C TRP A 335 -5.97 16.46 -23.58
N TRP A 336 -5.26 17.11 -22.65
CA TRP A 336 -4.46 16.40 -21.66
C TRP A 336 -5.34 15.65 -20.67
N ALA A 337 -6.45 16.25 -20.24
CA ALA A 337 -7.46 15.55 -19.48
C ALA A 337 -8.06 14.36 -20.25
N SER A 338 -8.26 14.47 -21.58
CA SER A 338 -8.69 13.33 -22.39
C SER A 338 -7.69 12.17 -22.36
N VAL A 339 -6.37 12.43 -22.34
CA VAL A 339 -5.35 11.38 -22.18
C VAL A 339 -5.52 10.66 -20.85
N GLY A 340 -5.71 11.40 -19.75
CA GLY A 340 -5.99 10.82 -18.44
C GLY A 340 -7.27 9.98 -18.41
N PHE A 341 -8.36 10.49 -18.99
CA PHE A 341 -9.65 9.81 -19.02
C PHE A 341 -9.60 8.51 -19.84
N ILE A 342 -9.02 8.57 -21.04
CA ILE A 342 -8.84 7.43 -21.92
C ILE A 342 -7.91 6.41 -21.27
N GLY A 343 -6.80 6.85 -20.66
CA GLY A 343 -5.88 5.98 -19.93
C GLY A 343 -6.58 5.24 -18.78
N TYR A 344 -7.41 5.94 -18.00
CA TYR A 344 -8.18 5.33 -16.92
C TYR A 344 -9.22 4.32 -17.45
N GLY A 345 -9.91 4.66 -18.55
CA GLY A 345 -10.83 3.73 -19.22
C GLY A 345 -10.11 2.48 -19.74
N ILE A 346 -8.95 2.63 -20.38
CA ILE A 346 -8.16 1.51 -20.87
C ILE A 346 -7.69 0.61 -19.72
N LEU A 347 -7.20 1.19 -18.62
CA LEU A 347 -6.83 0.47 -17.40
C LEU A 347 -8.00 -0.36 -16.87
N TYR A 348 -9.20 0.23 -16.79
CA TYR A 348 -10.38 -0.39 -16.20
C TYR A 348 -11.03 -1.47 -17.09
N PHE A 349 -11.24 -1.18 -18.38
CA PHE A 349 -12.02 -2.06 -19.26
C PHE A 349 -11.19 -3.16 -19.94
N ASN A 350 -9.86 -3.07 -19.96
CA ASN A 350 -9.00 -4.08 -20.57
C ASN A 350 -8.29 -4.96 -19.51
N ARG A 351 -7.48 -5.91 -19.99
CA ARG A 351 -6.59 -6.80 -19.24
C ARG A 351 -5.20 -6.82 -19.87
N GLY A 352 -4.24 -7.42 -19.18
CA GLY A 352 -2.87 -7.63 -19.67
C GLY A 352 -2.18 -6.33 -20.06
N ASN A 353 -1.40 -6.39 -21.14
CA ASN A 353 -0.58 -5.27 -21.60
C ASN A 353 -1.38 -3.99 -21.90
N ALA A 354 -2.58 -4.11 -22.48
CA ALA A 354 -3.40 -2.94 -22.79
C ALA A 354 -3.79 -2.18 -21.52
N SER A 355 -4.27 -2.90 -20.51
CA SER A 355 -4.60 -2.34 -19.20
C SER A 355 -3.39 -1.66 -18.55
N PHE A 356 -2.22 -2.31 -18.59
CA PHE A 356 -0.97 -1.75 -18.07
C PHE A 356 -0.57 -0.44 -18.78
N ILE A 357 -0.63 -0.38 -20.11
CA ILE A 357 -0.36 0.84 -20.90
C ILE A 357 -1.34 1.97 -20.53
N GLY A 358 -2.62 1.64 -20.34
CA GLY A 358 -3.62 2.59 -19.83
C GLY A 358 -3.24 3.14 -18.46
N GLY A 359 -2.74 2.28 -17.57
CA GLY A 359 -2.19 2.65 -16.27
C GLY A 359 -0.99 3.59 -16.37
N LEU A 360 -0.05 3.37 -17.31
CA LEU A 360 1.08 4.27 -17.53
C LEU A 360 0.64 5.65 -18.04
N ALA A 361 -0.34 5.70 -18.96
CA ALA A 361 -0.92 6.96 -19.42
C ALA A 361 -1.62 7.73 -18.29
N LEU A 362 -2.36 7.02 -17.43
CA LEU A 362 -2.97 7.59 -16.23
C LEU A 362 -1.90 8.09 -15.25
N SER A 363 -0.81 7.33 -15.05
CA SER A 363 0.33 7.72 -14.19
C SER A 363 0.93 9.06 -14.62
N LEU A 364 1.15 9.22 -15.93
CA LEU A 364 1.68 10.46 -16.50
C LEU A 364 0.75 11.65 -16.28
N PHE A 365 -0.56 11.46 -16.48
CA PHE A 365 -1.57 12.48 -16.22
C PHE A 365 -1.61 12.85 -14.73
N ILE A 366 -1.78 11.87 -13.84
CA ILE A 366 -1.89 12.10 -12.39
C ILE A 366 -0.63 12.75 -11.84
N GLY A 367 0.56 12.31 -12.25
CA GLY A 367 1.82 12.93 -11.89
C GLY A 367 1.87 14.43 -12.19
N SER A 368 1.26 14.87 -13.31
CA SER A 368 1.18 16.29 -13.67
C SER A 368 0.16 17.08 -12.86
N VAL A 369 -0.88 16.41 -12.36
CA VAL A 369 -1.98 17.02 -11.61
C VAL A 369 -1.63 17.21 -10.12
N ILE A 370 -0.79 16.34 -9.55
CA ILE A 370 -0.36 16.42 -8.13
C ILE A 370 0.18 17.81 -7.75
N PRO A 371 1.29 18.30 -8.36
CA PRO A 371 1.86 19.59 -7.98
C PRO A 371 0.92 20.76 -8.31
N LEU A 372 0.08 20.61 -9.35
CA LEU A 372 -0.90 21.63 -9.75
C LEU A 372 -1.98 21.84 -8.68
N ILE A 373 -2.63 20.77 -8.24
CA ILE A 373 -3.68 20.84 -7.23
C ILE A 373 -3.07 21.22 -5.88
N PHE A 374 -1.92 20.65 -5.52
CA PHE A 374 -1.26 20.93 -4.24
C PHE A 374 -0.82 22.41 -4.11
N ASP A 375 -0.30 23.03 -5.17
CA ASP A 375 0.02 24.47 -5.14
C ASP A 375 -1.24 25.33 -4.97
N LYS A 376 -2.35 24.94 -5.60
CA LYS A 376 -3.58 25.74 -5.55
C LYS A 376 -4.25 25.71 -4.17
N ILE A 377 -4.24 24.56 -3.49
CA ILE A 377 -4.82 24.44 -2.14
C ILE A 377 -4.07 25.28 -1.10
N ALA A 378 -2.76 25.51 -1.28
CA ALA A 378 -1.99 26.42 -0.43
C ALA A 378 -2.45 27.89 -0.52
N ARG A 379 -3.21 28.27 -1.56
CA ARG A 379 -3.65 29.66 -1.83
C ARG A 379 -5.13 29.93 -1.50
N GLY A 380 -5.91 28.91 -1.12
CA GLY A 380 -7.36 29.02 -0.86
C GLY A 380 -7.74 28.97 0.63
N LEU A 381 -9.04 28.80 0.93
CA LEU A 381 -9.57 28.59 2.30
C LEU A 381 -9.26 27.15 2.78
N GLN A 382 -8.08 26.96 3.37
CA GLN A 382 -7.45 25.65 3.58
C GLN A 382 -8.32 24.69 4.39
N ALA A 383 -8.88 25.14 5.54
CA ALA A 383 -9.72 24.27 6.37
C ALA A 383 -10.96 23.75 5.62
N ARG A 384 -11.66 24.62 4.87
CA ARG A 384 -12.85 24.21 4.11
C ARG A 384 -12.50 23.24 2.98
N ILE A 385 -11.41 23.52 2.25
CA ILE A 385 -10.94 22.68 1.15
C ILE A 385 -10.54 21.29 1.66
N VAL A 386 -9.74 21.23 2.73
CA VAL A 386 -9.26 19.96 3.30
C VAL A 386 -10.42 19.14 3.88
N VAL A 387 -11.38 19.78 4.54
CA VAL A 387 -12.59 19.08 5.05
C VAL A 387 -13.43 18.52 3.91
N THR A 388 -13.69 19.31 2.86
CA THR A 388 -14.38 18.79 1.66
C THR A 388 -13.62 17.64 1.03
N ALA A 389 -12.29 17.76 0.90
CA ALA A 389 -11.46 16.70 0.35
C ALA A 389 -11.53 15.42 1.18
N ALA A 390 -11.50 15.53 2.52
CA ALA A 390 -11.64 14.40 3.42
C ALA A 390 -13.00 13.70 3.23
N PHE A 391 -14.11 14.43 3.17
CA PHE A 391 -15.43 13.83 2.94
C PHE A 391 -15.53 13.17 1.56
N VAL A 392 -15.02 13.82 0.52
CA VAL A 392 -15.03 13.27 -0.85
C VAL A 392 -14.17 12.02 -0.96
N TYR A 393 -13.02 12.00 -0.28
CA TYR A 393 -12.18 10.81 -0.14
C TYR A 393 -12.91 9.69 0.61
N ILE A 394 -13.51 9.98 1.77
CA ILE A 394 -14.23 8.98 2.59
C ILE A 394 -15.40 8.37 1.80
N ILE A 395 -16.20 9.18 1.10
CA ILE A 395 -17.31 8.70 0.26
C ILE A 395 -16.80 7.73 -0.80
N GLN A 396 -15.67 8.05 -1.45
CA GLN A 396 -15.09 7.18 -2.47
C GLN A 396 -14.48 5.89 -1.87
N VAL A 397 -13.87 5.95 -0.68
CA VAL A 397 -13.41 4.75 0.04
C VAL A 397 -14.59 3.86 0.43
N VAL A 398 -15.66 4.42 0.98
CA VAL A 398 -16.88 3.67 1.32
C VAL A 398 -17.48 3.02 0.08
N TYR A 399 -17.55 3.75 -1.04
CA TYR A 399 -17.98 3.17 -2.32
C TYR A 399 -17.07 1.99 -2.71
N ALA A 400 -15.75 2.15 -2.63
CA ALA A 400 -14.81 1.08 -2.95
C ALA A 400 -15.00 -0.15 -2.05
N VAL A 401 -15.24 0.03 -0.74
CA VAL A 401 -15.57 -1.06 0.18
C VAL A 401 -16.86 -1.75 -0.26
N TRP A 402 -17.90 -0.98 -0.58
CA TRP A 402 -19.18 -1.53 -1.04
C TRP A 402 -19.09 -2.32 -2.34
N THR A 403 -18.12 -2.05 -3.21
CA THR A 403 -17.97 -2.87 -4.44
C THR A 403 -17.51 -4.30 -4.14
N SER A 404 -16.78 -4.52 -3.04
CA SER A 404 -16.27 -5.85 -2.65
C SER A 404 -17.10 -6.49 -1.53
N ALA A 405 -17.54 -5.71 -0.54
CA ALA A 405 -18.32 -6.18 0.60
C ALA A 405 -19.85 -6.02 0.39
N TYR A 406 -20.33 -5.94 -0.86
CA TYR A 406 -21.73 -5.64 -1.17
C TYR A 406 -22.73 -6.60 -0.52
N ASN A 407 -22.33 -7.86 -0.26
CA ASN A 407 -23.17 -8.88 0.38
C ASN A 407 -23.31 -8.67 1.91
N PHE A 408 -22.45 -7.84 2.50
CA PHE A 408 -22.36 -7.61 3.95
C PHE A 408 -22.82 -6.22 4.38
N VAL A 409 -23.10 -5.33 3.42
CA VAL A 409 -23.45 -3.92 3.69
C VAL A 409 -24.85 -3.56 3.16
N PRO A 410 -25.63 -2.74 3.88
CA PRO A 410 -26.92 -2.27 3.40
C PRO A 410 -26.80 -1.57 2.04
N PHE A 411 -27.70 -1.88 1.11
CA PHE A 411 -27.78 -1.30 -0.25
C PHE A 411 -26.57 -1.59 -1.17
N GLY A 412 -25.55 -2.32 -0.73
CA GLY A 412 -24.39 -2.66 -1.56
C GLY A 412 -24.78 -3.51 -2.78
N GLY A 413 -25.60 -4.55 -2.55
CA GLY A 413 -26.05 -5.47 -3.60
C GLY A 413 -26.87 -4.82 -4.73
N THR A 414 -27.51 -3.66 -4.49
CA THR A 414 -28.32 -2.96 -5.50
C THR A 414 -27.61 -1.79 -6.18
N LEU A 415 -26.69 -1.12 -5.48
CA LEU A 415 -26.04 0.09 -5.99
C LEU A 415 -24.65 -0.14 -6.57
N THR A 416 -23.89 -1.10 -6.04
CA THR A 416 -22.45 -1.23 -6.31
C THR A 416 -22.00 -2.64 -6.68
N ARG A 417 -22.94 -3.61 -6.73
CA ARG A 417 -22.65 -5.00 -7.11
C ARG A 417 -21.92 -5.04 -8.44
N GLU A 418 -20.74 -5.67 -8.43
CA GLU A 418 -19.92 -5.95 -9.62
C GLU A 418 -19.49 -4.72 -10.44
N THR A 419 -19.66 -3.50 -9.91
CA THR A 419 -19.54 -2.29 -10.74
C THR A 419 -18.83 -1.14 -10.02
N SER A 420 -17.58 -0.88 -10.42
CA SER A 420 -16.82 0.31 -10.02
C SER A 420 -16.62 1.34 -11.13
N HIS A 421 -17.21 1.14 -12.31
CA HIS A 421 -17.14 2.09 -13.43
C HIS A 421 -17.72 3.47 -13.08
N VAL A 422 -18.78 3.51 -12.25
CA VAL A 422 -19.35 4.75 -11.71
C VAL A 422 -18.35 5.47 -10.82
N LEU A 423 -17.66 4.74 -9.95
CA LEU A 423 -16.62 5.29 -9.08
C LEU A 423 -15.43 5.82 -9.90
N VAL A 424 -14.99 5.08 -10.92
CA VAL A 424 -13.94 5.54 -11.86
C VAL A 424 -14.34 6.86 -12.53
N PHE A 425 -15.58 6.95 -13.02
CA PHE A 425 -16.09 8.17 -13.67
C PHE A 425 -16.13 9.36 -12.70
N PHE A 426 -16.74 9.22 -11.52
CA PHE A 426 -16.84 10.31 -10.55
C PHE A 426 -15.49 10.69 -9.93
N ASN A 427 -14.58 9.73 -9.75
CA ASN A 427 -13.22 10.01 -9.35
C ASN A 427 -12.53 10.92 -10.38
N PHE A 428 -12.56 10.54 -11.65
CA PHE A 428 -11.96 11.33 -12.71
C PHE A 428 -12.62 12.72 -12.85
N LEU A 429 -13.96 12.78 -12.79
CA LEU A 429 -14.71 14.04 -12.85
C LEU A 429 -14.31 14.98 -11.71
N GLY A 430 -14.13 14.44 -10.49
CA GLY A 430 -13.64 15.22 -9.37
C GLY A 430 -12.25 15.77 -9.63
N ILE A 431 -11.30 14.94 -10.06
CA ILE A 431 -9.94 15.37 -10.43
C ILE A 431 -9.98 16.47 -11.49
N TYR A 432 -10.85 16.32 -12.50
CA TYR A 432 -11.06 17.33 -13.53
C TYR A 432 -11.54 18.67 -12.98
N PHE A 433 -12.48 18.68 -12.01
CA PHE A 433 -12.87 19.92 -11.31
C PHE A 433 -11.71 20.57 -10.55
N GLY A 434 -10.83 19.76 -9.96
CA GLY A 434 -9.59 20.24 -9.35
C GLY A 434 -8.67 20.92 -10.36
N VAL A 435 -8.42 20.29 -11.52
CA VAL A 435 -7.60 20.87 -12.60
C VAL A 435 -8.23 22.15 -13.16
N TYR A 436 -9.55 22.14 -13.39
CA TYR A 436 -10.29 23.27 -13.91
C TYR A 436 -10.20 24.49 -12.98
N THR A 437 -10.33 24.30 -11.67
CA THR A 437 -10.20 25.36 -10.67
C THR A 437 -8.76 25.79 -10.39
N ALA A 438 -7.80 24.89 -10.61
CA ALA A 438 -6.37 25.19 -10.49
C ALA A 438 -5.82 26.00 -11.68
N LYS A 439 -6.54 26.03 -12.80
CA LYS A 439 -6.16 26.78 -14.00
C LYS A 439 -5.90 28.27 -13.68
N PRO A 440 -4.78 28.86 -14.13
CA PRO A 440 -4.53 30.28 -13.95
C PRO A 440 -5.49 31.13 -14.80
N ASN A 441 -6.00 32.23 -14.24
CA ASN A 441 -6.82 33.19 -14.98
C ASN A 441 -5.97 33.93 -16.03
N LEU A 442 -6.50 34.07 -17.25
CA LEU A 442 -5.83 34.66 -18.42
C LEU A 442 -5.24 36.07 -18.15
N GLY A 443 -5.95 36.92 -17.40
CA GLY A 443 -5.48 38.27 -17.02
C GLY A 443 -4.31 38.28 -16.03
N THR A 444 -4.09 37.19 -15.29
CA THR A 444 -2.96 37.01 -14.36
C THR A 444 -1.70 36.53 -15.09
N TYR A 445 -1.90 35.70 -16.13
CA TYR A 445 -0.85 35.17 -17.00
C TYR A 445 -0.22 36.28 -17.85
N ILE A 446 -1.06 37.17 -18.42
CA ILE A 446 -0.62 38.30 -19.26
C ILE A 446 0.12 39.38 -18.43
N ARG A 447 -0.24 39.57 -17.15
CA ARG A 447 0.39 40.58 -16.26
C ARG A 447 1.73 40.13 -15.64
N GLY A 448 2.29 38.97 -16.02
CA GLY A 448 3.50 38.43 -15.39
C GLY A 448 3.37 38.13 -13.89
N ARG A 449 2.16 38.20 -13.32
CA ARG A 449 1.85 38.00 -11.89
C ARG A 449 1.60 36.55 -11.51
N VAL A 450 1.47 35.66 -12.49
CA VAL A 450 1.65 34.23 -12.22
C VAL A 450 3.15 34.05 -12.08
N SER A 451 3.64 34.10 -10.84
CA SER A 451 4.80 33.30 -10.50
C SER A 451 4.50 31.92 -11.07
N SER A 452 5.21 31.52 -12.12
CA SER A 452 5.39 30.12 -12.46
C SER A 452 5.52 29.36 -11.14
N ILE A 453 4.92 28.18 -11.02
CA ILE A 453 5.22 27.25 -9.94
C ILE A 453 6.74 27.29 -9.79
N SER A 454 7.23 27.99 -8.77
CA SER A 454 8.60 28.51 -8.82
C SER A 454 9.47 27.28 -8.76
N LEU A 455 10.16 27.01 -9.87
CA LEU A 455 10.94 25.80 -10.04
C LEU A 455 11.77 25.59 -8.79
N PRO A 456 11.63 24.44 -8.13
CA PRO A 456 12.39 24.17 -6.94
C PRO A 456 13.88 24.36 -7.16
N SER A 457 14.57 24.80 -6.10
CA SER A 457 16.03 24.71 -6.02
C SER A 457 16.52 23.34 -6.52
N ARG A 458 17.72 23.28 -7.13
CA ARG A 458 18.41 22.05 -7.56
C ARG A 458 18.23 20.87 -6.59
N HIS A 459 18.17 21.18 -5.29
CA HIS A 459 17.97 20.25 -4.18
C HIS A 459 16.70 19.39 -4.29
N ILE A 460 15.58 19.92 -4.77
CA ILE A 460 14.34 19.13 -4.90
C ILE A 460 14.46 18.11 -6.02
N TRP A 461 15.08 18.46 -7.14
CA TRP A 461 15.36 17.50 -8.21
C TRP A 461 16.39 16.45 -7.77
N THR A 462 17.37 16.84 -6.95
CA THR A 462 18.27 15.89 -6.29
C THR A 462 17.50 14.90 -5.41
N LEU A 463 16.50 15.36 -4.65
CA LEU A 463 15.68 14.48 -3.81
C LEU A 463 14.85 13.48 -4.64
N PHE A 464 14.27 13.89 -5.77
CA PHE A 464 13.65 12.96 -6.71
C PHE A 464 14.65 11.93 -7.25
N GLY A 465 15.88 12.38 -7.58
CA GLY A 465 16.96 11.48 -7.99
C GLY A 465 17.32 10.46 -6.90
N ILE A 466 17.37 10.87 -5.63
CA ILE A 466 17.61 9.96 -4.49
C ILE A 466 16.45 8.97 -4.36
N ALA A 467 15.20 9.42 -4.40
CA ALA A 467 14.04 8.55 -4.35
C ALA A 467 14.04 7.54 -5.51
N PHE A 468 14.44 7.95 -6.72
CA PHE A 468 14.59 7.06 -7.87
C PHE A 468 15.67 6.01 -7.62
N MET A 469 16.84 6.41 -7.12
CA MET A 469 17.92 5.47 -6.81
C MET A 469 17.50 4.44 -5.77
N ILE A 470 16.76 4.83 -4.73
CA ILE A 470 16.18 3.91 -3.75
C ILE A 470 15.24 2.91 -4.44
N ALA A 471 14.35 3.37 -5.32
CA ALA A 471 13.44 2.49 -6.06
C ALA A 471 14.20 1.52 -6.98
N CYS A 472 15.24 1.99 -7.68
CA CYS A 472 16.10 1.14 -8.53
C CYS A 472 16.83 0.07 -7.72
N VAL A 473 17.43 0.45 -6.58
CA VAL A 473 18.13 -0.50 -5.70
C VAL A 473 17.15 -1.53 -5.13
N GLY A 474 15.97 -1.09 -4.66
CA GLY A 474 14.93 -1.99 -4.17
C GLY A 474 14.43 -2.95 -5.25
N THR A 475 14.15 -2.43 -6.45
CA THR A 475 13.69 -3.24 -7.60
C THR A 475 14.75 -4.26 -8.01
N PHE A 476 16.01 -3.84 -8.10
CA PHE A 476 17.12 -4.73 -8.46
C PHE A 476 17.33 -5.82 -7.40
N SER A 477 17.32 -5.46 -6.11
CA SER A 477 17.42 -6.43 -5.01
C SER A 477 16.30 -7.47 -5.06
N ARG A 478 15.06 -7.04 -5.35
CA ARG A 478 13.91 -7.96 -5.45
C ARG A 478 13.95 -8.80 -6.71
N PHE A 479 14.41 -8.24 -7.84
CA PHE A 479 14.61 -8.99 -9.07
C PHE A 479 15.60 -10.14 -8.90
N LEU A 480 16.66 -9.95 -8.10
CA LEU A 480 17.62 -11.01 -7.76
C LEU A 480 17.02 -12.12 -6.86
N ALA A 481 15.94 -11.82 -6.13
CA ALA A 481 15.28 -12.79 -5.25
C ALA A 481 14.25 -13.68 -5.98
N LEU A 482 13.87 -13.32 -7.22
CA LEU A 482 12.88 -14.06 -8.00
C LEU A 482 13.37 -15.47 -8.36
N PRO A 483 12.46 -16.47 -8.40
CA PRO A 483 12.83 -17.84 -8.75
C PRO A 483 13.32 -17.93 -10.20
N SER A 484 14.44 -18.64 -10.41
CA SER A 484 14.93 -18.90 -11.77
C SER A 484 14.29 -20.19 -12.33
N LYS A 485 13.89 -20.16 -13.62
CA LYS A 485 13.34 -21.33 -14.32
C LYS A 485 14.34 -22.50 -14.39
N ALA A 486 15.64 -22.20 -14.42
CA ALA A 486 16.70 -23.20 -14.59
C ALA A 486 17.01 -24.01 -13.32
N LEU A 487 16.81 -23.44 -12.12
CA LEU A 487 17.26 -24.06 -10.87
C LEU A 487 16.37 -25.23 -10.36
N ARG A 488 15.19 -25.47 -10.93
CA ARG A 488 14.19 -26.40 -10.35
C ARG A 488 13.70 -27.52 -11.27
N GLN A 489 14.31 -27.68 -12.45
CA GLN A 489 14.06 -28.82 -13.35
C GLN A 489 14.93 -30.04 -13.01
N ALA A 490 15.63 -30.04 -11.89
CA ALA A 490 16.77 -30.93 -11.66
C ALA A 490 16.44 -32.42 -11.47
N GLU A 491 15.19 -32.81 -11.23
CA GLU A 491 14.76 -34.23 -11.23
C GLU A 491 13.23 -34.32 -11.36
N ASP A 492 12.74 -35.43 -11.93
CA ASP A 492 11.31 -35.68 -12.08
C ASP A 492 10.70 -36.02 -10.71
N PRO A 493 9.83 -35.16 -10.14
CA PRO A 493 9.25 -35.46 -8.85
C PRO A 493 8.33 -36.68 -9.00
N THR A 494 8.60 -37.74 -8.24
CA THR A 494 7.69 -38.89 -8.11
C THR A 494 6.46 -38.55 -7.27
N HIS A 495 6.56 -37.49 -6.46
CA HIS A 495 5.54 -37.01 -5.55
C HIS A 495 5.33 -35.51 -5.72
N ILE A 496 4.10 -35.06 -5.48
CA ILE A 496 3.75 -33.65 -5.39
C ILE A 496 3.00 -33.40 -4.09
N SER A 497 3.36 -32.32 -3.42
CA SER A 497 2.67 -31.85 -2.22
C SER A 497 1.92 -30.55 -2.50
N ALA A 498 0.72 -30.44 -1.94
CA ALA A 498 -0.15 -29.30 -2.12
C ALA A 498 -0.74 -28.87 -0.78
N ALA A 499 -0.80 -27.56 -0.54
CA ALA A 499 -1.40 -26.98 0.66
C ALA A 499 -2.40 -25.89 0.32
N ILE A 500 -3.41 -25.72 1.17
CA ILE A 500 -4.38 -24.63 1.11
C ILE A 500 -4.40 -23.90 2.46
N TRP A 501 -4.59 -22.58 2.41
CA TRP A 501 -4.80 -21.78 3.61
C TRP A 501 -5.46 -20.43 3.30
N THR A 502 -6.30 -19.95 4.21
CA THR A 502 -6.83 -18.58 4.19
C THR A 502 -5.93 -17.68 5.04
N VAL A 503 -5.48 -16.54 4.50
CA VAL A 503 -4.45 -15.68 5.14
C VAL A 503 -4.96 -14.33 5.63
N HIS A 504 -6.28 -14.13 5.64
CA HIS A 504 -6.96 -12.99 6.26
C HIS A 504 -6.35 -11.63 5.89
N PHE A 505 -6.08 -11.44 4.59
CA PHE A 505 -5.52 -10.22 4.00
C PHE A 505 -4.16 -9.79 4.59
N GLY A 506 -3.41 -10.72 5.18
CA GLY A 506 -2.10 -10.47 5.77
C GLY A 506 -2.14 -9.85 7.18
N TYR A 507 -3.27 -9.96 7.89
CA TYR A 507 -3.41 -9.59 9.29
C TYR A 507 -3.63 -10.81 10.19
N ASP A 508 -3.20 -10.71 11.46
CA ASP A 508 -3.52 -11.72 12.46
C ASP A 508 -4.86 -11.46 13.16
N ASN A 509 -5.30 -12.38 14.01
CA ASN A 509 -6.52 -12.25 14.81
C ASN A 509 -6.53 -11.03 15.78
N ASN A 510 -5.39 -10.34 15.94
CA ASN A 510 -5.21 -9.13 16.74
C ASN A 510 -4.91 -7.88 15.88
N ALA A 511 -5.25 -7.93 14.59
CA ALA A 511 -5.04 -6.85 13.60
C ALA A 511 -3.58 -6.44 13.35
N HIS A 512 -2.60 -7.27 13.70
CA HIS A 512 -1.20 -7.00 13.37
C HIS A 512 -0.87 -7.51 11.97
N PRO A 513 -0.02 -6.81 11.21
CA PRO A 513 0.58 -7.38 10.01
C PRO A 513 1.24 -8.73 10.32
N SER A 514 0.91 -9.76 9.54
CA SER A 514 1.26 -11.16 9.84
C SER A 514 2.09 -11.85 8.76
N LEU A 515 2.42 -11.15 7.66
CA LEU A 515 3.05 -11.74 6.48
C LEU A 515 4.36 -12.50 6.74
N ASP A 516 5.26 -12.02 7.61
CA ASP A 516 6.48 -12.75 7.97
C ASP A 516 6.17 -14.09 8.67
N ARG A 517 5.15 -14.10 9.55
CA ARG A 517 4.73 -15.33 10.25
C ARG A 517 3.99 -16.28 9.31
N VAL A 518 3.15 -15.76 8.42
CA VAL A 518 2.51 -16.53 7.34
C VAL A 518 3.59 -17.19 6.47
N ALA A 519 4.58 -16.43 6.02
CA ALA A 519 5.69 -16.97 5.23
C ALA A 519 6.49 -18.05 5.98
N ALA A 520 6.75 -17.86 7.28
CA ALA A 520 7.43 -18.87 8.09
C ALA A 520 6.62 -20.16 8.22
N ALA A 521 5.30 -20.04 8.47
CA ALA A 521 4.40 -21.19 8.54
C ALA A 521 4.35 -21.97 7.22
N LEU A 522 4.21 -21.25 6.10
CA LEU A 522 4.21 -21.85 4.76
C LEU A 522 5.56 -22.48 4.41
N ALA A 523 6.68 -21.86 4.76
CA ALA A 523 8.01 -22.43 4.56
C ALA A 523 8.17 -23.75 5.34
N ASP A 524 7.66 -23.81 6.57
CA ASP A 524 7.73 -25.01 7.38
C ASP A 524 6.87 -26.16 6.82
N THR A 525 5.81 -25.88 6.04
CA THR A 525 5.07 -26.95 5.32
C THR A 525 5.93 -27.65 4.28
N ASN A 526 6.87 -26.93 3.66
CA ASN A 526 7.63 -27.35 2.49
C ASN A 526 6.74 -27.84 1.33
N ALA A 527 5.49 -27.36 1.22
CA ALA A 527 4.58 -27.72 0.14
C ALA A 527 5.12 -27.27 -1.23
N ASP A 528 4.88 -28.05 -2.28
CA ASP A 528 5.34 -27.74 -3.63
C ASP A 528 4.40 -26.77 -4.34
N VAL A 529 3.10 -26.88 -4.09
CA VAL A 529 2.09 -25.93 -4.55
C VAL A 529 1.24 -25.47 -3.37
N ILE A 530 0.99 -24.17 -3.28
CA ILE A 530 0.22 -23.56 -2.20
C ILE A 530 -0.88 -22.70 -2.83
N GLY A 531 -2.13 -22.97 -2.49
CA GLY A 531 -3.27 -22.09 -2.77
C GLY A 531 -3.57 -21.22 -1.56
N LEU A 532 -3.61 -19.91 -1.74
CA LEU A 532 -3.94 -18.96 -0.66
C LEU A 532 -5.19 -18.16 -0.98
N LEU A 533 -6.02 -17.96 0.03
CA LEU A 533 -7.33 -17.31 -0.08
C LEU A 533 -7.37 -16.05 0.80
N GLU A 534 -8.29 -15.13 0.51
CA GLU A 534 -8.37 -13.80 1.14
C GLU A 534 -7.07 -13.00 0.94
N THR A 535 -6.72 -12.82 -0.33
CA THR A 535 -5.40 -12.34 -0.77
C THR A 535 -5.47 -11.07 -1.63
N ASP A 536 -6.65 -10.54 -1.92
CA ASP A 536 -6.80 -9.28 -2.66
C ASP A 536 -6.61 -8.06 -1.74
N THR A 537 -5.35 -7.68 -1.57
CA THR A 537 -4.92 -6.55 -0.72
C THR A 537 -4.63 -5.27 -1.52
N ALA A 538 -4.77 -5.28 -2.85
CA ALA A 538 -4.58 -4.11 -3.73
C ALA A 538 -5.84 -3.22 -3.77
N LYS A 539 -6.27 -2.81 -2.57
CA LYS A 539 -7.44 -1.97 -2.30
C LYS A 539 -7.05 -0.83 -1.37
N PRO A 540 -7.74 0.33 -1.44
CA PRO A 540 -7.38 1.49 -0.63
C PRO A 540 -7.59 1.23 0.87
N PHE A 541 -8.56 0.37 1.22
CA PHE A 541 -8.85 -0.05 2.59
C PHE A 541 -8.02 -1.25 3.07
N PHE A 542 -7.15 -1.82 2.23
CA PHE A 542 -6.17 -2.86 2.62
C PHE A 542 -4.71 -2.38 2.54
N GLY A 543 -4.50 -1.09 2.28
CA GLY A 543 -3.17 -0.48 2.31
C GLY A 543 -2.35 -0.77 1.06
N ASN A 544 -2.91 -1.45 0.06
CA ASN A 544 -2.26 -1.80 -1.21
C ASN A 544 -0.98 -2.64 -1.05
N THR A 545 -0.92 -3.50 -0.04
CA THR A 545 0.22 -4.41 0.11
C THR A 545 0.19 -5.46 -1.00
N ASP A 546 1.35 -5.79 -1.56
CA ASP A 546 1.48 -6.87 -2.55
C ASP A 546 1.85 -8.18 -1.86
N LEU A 547 0.83 -8.83 -1.29
CA LEU A 547 0.99 -10.09 -0.56
C LEU A 547 1.61 -11.18 -1.45
N THR A 548 1.21 -11.25 -2.72
CA THR A 548 1.64 -12.30 -3.65
C THR A 548 3.11 -12.18 -3.99
N SER A 549 3.59 -10.99 -4.39
CA SER A 549 5.02 -10.81 -4.66
C SER A 549 5.85 -10.96 -3.40
N TYR A 550 5.37 -10.49 -2.25
CA TYR A 550 6.04 -10.67 -0.96
C TYR A 550 6.28 -12.16 -0.66
N LEU A 551 5.24 -13.00 -0.74
CA LEU A 551 5.36 -14.44 -0.46
C LEU A 551 6.16 -15.17 -1.55
N GLY A 552 5.98 -14.81 -2.82
CA GLY A 552 6.76 -15.36 -3.93
C GLY A 552 8.26 -15.14 -3.78
N GLU A 553 8.68 -13.94 -3.39
CA GLU A 553 10.07 -13.60 -3.09
C GLU A 553 10.59 -14.36 -1.86
N LYS A 554 9.82 -14.35 -0.76
CA LYS A 554 10.24 -14.93 0.53
C LYS A 554 10.36 -16.46 0.49
N LEU A 555 9.48 -17.13 -0.25
CA LEU A 555 9.47 -18.59 -0.43
C LEU A 555 10.23 -19.03 -1.69
N HIS A 556 10.70 -18.08 -2.49
CA HIS A 556 11.27 -18.30 -3.82
C HIS A 556 10.35 -19.15 -4.72
N MET A 557 9.06 -18.81 -4.82
CA MET A 557 8.06 -19.58 -5.59
C MET A 557 7.54 -18.76 -6.77
N PHE A 558 7.19 -19.45 -7.86
CA PHE A 558 6.44 -18.86 -8.97
C PHE A 558 5.04 -18.50 -8.50
N THR A 559 4.51 -17.40 -9.01
CA THR A 559 3.25 -16.84 -8.52
C THR A 559 2.27 -16.56 -9.65
N ASP A 560 0.98 -16.64 -9.35
CA ASP A 560 -0.08 -16.02 -10.14
C ASP A 560 -1.04 -15.32 -9.17
N PHE A 561 -1.33 -14.05 -9.48
CA PHE A 561 -2.17 -13.14 -8.73
C PHE A 561 -3.65 -13.50 -8.71
N GLY A 562 -4.09 -14.38 -9.62
CA GLY A 562 -5.50 -14.70 -9.79
C GLY A 562 -6.31 -13.57 -10.42
N PRO A 563 -7.64 -13.58 -10.22
CA PRO A 563 -8.54 -12.53 -10.69
C PRO A 563 -8.04 -11.13 -10.33
N SER A 564 -8.38 -10.16 -11.18
CA SER A 564 -7.92 -8.78 -10.98
C SER A 564 -8.60 -8.16 -9.77
N SER A 565 -7.91 -7.24 -9.11
CA SER A 565 -8.50 -6.46 -8.01
C SER A 565 -9.70 -5.61 -8.46
N LYS A 566 -9.88 -5.38 -9.76
CA LYS A 566 -11.09 -4.73 -10.30
C LYS A 566 -12.28 -5.69 -10.51
N ASP A 567 -12.08 -6.98 -10.26
CA ASP A 567 -13.14 -8.00 -10.28
C ASP A 567 -13.83 -8.14 -8.93
N HIS A 568 -13.40 -7.35 -7.94
CA HIS A 568 -14.07 -7.18 -6.65
C HIS A 568 -14.22 -8.42 -5.76
N THR A 569 -13.49 -9.51 -6.07
CA THR A 569 -13.39 -10.71 -5.21
C THR A 569 -12.53 -10.46 -3.96
N TRP A 570 -12.52 -11.39 -3.01
CA TRP A 570 -11.57 -11.38 -1.88
C TRP A 570 -10.18 -11.93 -2.22
N GLY A 571 -9.99 -12.43 -3.44
CA GLY A 571 -8.71 -12.90 -3.95
C GLY A 571 -8.43 -14.37 -3.65
N CYS A 572 -7.73 -14.98 -4.58
CA CYS A 572 -7.24 -16.34 -4.54
C CYS A 572 -5.94 -16.33 -5.36
N ILE A 573 -4.85 -16.88 -4.83
CA ILE A 573 -3.53 -16.91 -5.51
C ILE A 573 -2.93 -18.31 -5.47
N ILE A 574 -1.98 -18.56 -6.37
CA ILE A 574 -1.15 -19.76 -6.37
C ILE A 574 0.32 -19.38 -6.18
N LEU A 575 1.00 -20.13 -5.31
CA LEU A 575 2.45 -20.18 -5.21
C LEU A 575 2.88 -21.58 -5.63
N SER A 576 3.89 -21.70 -6.50
CA SER A 576 4.38 -22.99 -6.97
C SER A 576 5.90 -23.04 -6.99
N LYS A 577 6.49 -24.15 -6.51
CA LYS A 577 7.93 -24.39 -6.70
C LYS A 577 8.27 -24.59 -8.17
N TYR A 578 7.30 -25.07 -8.96
CA TYR A 578 7.39 -25.37 -10.37
C TYR A 578 6.85 -24.22 -11.24
N PRO A 579 7.38 -23.99 -12.46
CA PRO A 579 6.86 -22.98 -13.36
C PRO A 579 5.36 -23.16 -13.65
N ILE A 580 4.59 -22.08 -13.55
CA ILE A 580 3.19 -22.02 -14.00
C ILE A 580 3.22 -21.74 -15.50
N VAL A 581 2.70 -22.65 -16.31
CA VAL A 581 2.76 -22.55 -17.78
C VAL A 581 1.45 -22.09 -18.39
N ARG A 582 0.34 -22.29 -17.69
CA ARG A 582 -1.00 -21.89 -18.09
C ARG A 582 -1.80 -21.58 -16.84
N SER A 583 -2.65 -20.56 -16.89
CA SER A 583 -3.65 -20.36 -15.86
C SER A 583 -4.88 -19.70 -16.46
N VAL A 584 -6.04 -20.05 -15.89
CA VAL A 584 -7.32 -19.45 -16.25
C VAL A 584 -7.99 -19.00 -14.96
N HIS A 585 -8.38 -17.73 -14.93
CA HIS A 585 -9.07 -17.12 -13.81
C HIS A 585 -10.58 -17.17 -14.07
N TYR A 586 -11.33 -17.65 -13.09
CA TYR A 586 -12.78 -17.74 -13.15
C TYR A 586 -13.40 -16.87 -12.07
N LEU A 587 -14.47 -16.16 -12.44
CA LEU A 587 -15.49 -15.69 -11.50
C LEU A 587 -16.61 -16.72 -11.55
N LEU A 588 -16.82 -17.41 -10.44
CA LEU A 588 -17.83 -18.46 -10.37
C LEU A 588 -19.24 -17.83 -10.35
N PRO A 589 -20.28 -18.57 -10.80
CA PRO A 589 -21.64 -18.06 -10.81
C PRO A 589 -22.08 -17.60 -9.42
N SER A 590 -22.59 -16.37 -9.35
CA SER A 590 -23.06 -15.76 -8.11
C SER A 590 -24.23 -14.82 -8.41
N PRO A 591 -25.46 -15.34 -8.61
CA PRO A 591 -26.62 -14.50 -8.88
C PRO A 591 -27.05 -13.66 -7.69
N GLU A 592 -26.91 -14.16 -6.45
CA GLU A 592 -27.46 -13.50 -5.25
C GLU A 592 -26.37 -13.10 -4.26
N GLY A 593 -25.31 -13.90 -4.15
CA GLY A 593 -24.31 -13.80 -3.10
C GLY A 593 -22.98 -13.19 -3.52
N GLU A 594 -21.91 -13.71 -2.93
CA GLU A 594 -20.53 -13.21 -3.06
C GLU A 594 -19.80 -13.69 -4.34
N LEU A 595 -19.05 -12.77 -4.96
CA LEU A 595 -18.16 -13.08 -6.09
C LEU A 595 -17.02 -14.03 -5.67
N ALA A 596 -17.20 -15.29 -6.03
CA ALA A 596 -16.27 -16.37 -5.72
C ALA A 596 -15.19 -16.53 -6.80
N PRO A 597 -13.89 -16.33 -6.48
CA PRO A 597 -12.79 -16.55 -7.41
C PRO A 597 -12.37 -18.02 -7.49
N ALA A 598 -11.88 -18.43 -8.67
CA ALA A 598 -11.13 -19.66 -8.84
C ALA A 598 -9.99 -19.52 -9.85
N ILE A 599 -8.92 -20.29 -9.66
CA ILE A 599 -7.79 -20.41 -10.59
C ILE A 599 -7.64 -21.86 -11.01
N LEU A 600 -7.67 -22.15 -12.30
CA LEU A 600 -7.14 -23.39 -12.85
C LEU A 600 -5.74 -23.12 -13.40
N ALA A 601 -4.71 -23.50 -12.67
CA ALA A 601 -3.31 -23.39 -13.09
C ALA A 601 -2.79 -24.75 -13.56
N THR A 602 -1.94 -24.76 -14.58
CA THR A 602 -1.15 -25.92 -14.97
C THR A 602 0.30 -25.64 -14.60
N VAL A 603 0.85 -26.47 -13.70
CA VAL A 603 2.25 -26.41 -13.29
C VAL A 603 3.08 -27.44 -14.05
N GLN A 604 4.29 -27.05 -14.45
CA GLN A 604 5.21 -27.91 -15.19
C GLN A 604 6.29 -28.47 -14.25
N THR A 605 6.18 -29.75 -13.93
CA THR A 605 7.28 -30.54 -13.34
C THR A 605 8.31 -30.90 -14.43
N ALA A 606 9.32 -31.74 -14.15
CA ALA A 606 10.36 -32.00 -15.15
C ALA A 606 9.83 -32.71 -16.43
N SER A 607 8.88 -33.65 -16.31
CA SER A 607 8.25 -34.32 -17.47
C SER A 607 6.72 -34.32 -17.49
N LYS A 608 6.05 -33.86 -16.42
CA LYS A 608 4.57 -33.94 -16.30
C LYS A 608 3.93 -32.58 -16.07
N LEU A 609 2.76 -32.40 -16.69
CA LEU A 609 1.85 -31.29 -16.41
C LEU A 609 0.85 -31.72 -15.36
N ILE A 610 0.64 -30.88 -14.35
CA ILE A 610 -0.33 -31.11 -13.29
C ILE A 610 -1.23 -29.89 -13.22
N ASP A 611 -2.53 -30.11 -13.24
CA ASP A 611 -3.51 -29.06 -13.04
C ASP A 611 -3.75 -28.89 -11.53
N VAL A 612 -3.85 -27.64 -11.09
CA VAL A 612 -4.18 -27.27 -9.72
C VAL A 612 -5.32 -26.27 -9.78
N LEU A 613 -6.46 -26.65 -9.20
CA LEU A 613 -7.67 -25.83 -9.14
C LEU A 613 -7.80 -25.26 -7.72
N ILE A 614 -7.62 -23.95 -7.56
CA ILE A 614 -7.78 -23.26 -6.28
C ILE A 614 -9.08 -22.47 -6.29
N VAL A 615 -9.83 -22.54 -5.20
CA VAL A 615 -11.19 -22.01 -5.13
C VAL A 615 -11.46 -21.34 -3.79
N HIS A 616 -12.13 -20.19 -3.84
CA HIS A 616 -12.80 -19.59 -2.70
C HIS A 616 -14.30 -19.48 -3.01
N MET A 617 -15.12 -20.41 -2.51
CA MET A 617 -16.58 -20.33 -2.69
C MET A 617 -17.17 -19.21 -1.84
N GLY A 618 -18.33 -18.70 -2.26
CA GLY A 618 -19.05 -17.68 -1.51
C GLY A 618 -19.55 -18.20 -0.16
N ASN A 619 -20.03 -17.28 0.68
CA ASN A 619 -20.54 -17.60 2.01
C ASN A 619 -21.70 -18.62 2.03
N ASP A 620 -22.09 -19.06 3.22
CA ASP A 620 -23.10 -20.10 3.44
C ASP A 620 -24.55 -19.60 3.34
N ARG A 621 -24.79 -18.29 3.20
CA ARG A 621 -26.12 -17.66 3.20
C ARG A 621 -26.87 -17.90 1.89
N ASP A 622 -26.15 -17.93 0.77
CA ASP A 622 -26.72 -17.95 -0.57
C ASP A 622 -26.68 -19.37 -1.18
N ASP A 623 -27.69 -20.19 -0.90
CA ASP A 623 -27.69 -21.61 -1.27
C ASP A 623 -27.66 -21.86 -2.79
N LEU A 624 -28.33 -21.01 -3.58
CA LEU A 624 -28.33 -21.08 -5.03
C LEU A 624 -26.93 -20.85 -5.61
N ASP A 625 -26.21 -19.87 -5.09
CA ASP A 625 -24.83 -19.57 -5.49
C ASP A 625 -23.95 -20.78 -5.28
N ARG A 626 -23.93 -21.37 -4.07
CA ARG A 626 -23.10 -22.56 -3.80
C ARG A 626 -23.40 -23.72 -4.73
N LYS A 627 -24.68 -23.98 -5.02
CA LYS A 627 -25.10 -25.01 -5.99
C LYS A 627 -24.51 -24.77 -7.38
N LEU A 628 -24.60 -23.53 -7.88
CA LEU A 628 -24.11 -23.18 -9.21
C LEU A 628 -22.57 -23.17 -9.27
N GLN A 629 -21.92 -22.71 -8.20
CA GLN A 629 -20.47 -22.75 -8.03
C GLN A 629 -19.97 -24.19 -8.04
N ALA A 630 -20.54 -25.08 -7.23
CA ALA A 630 -20.17 -26.50 -7.18
C ALA A 630 -20.36 -27.18 -8.55
N ALA A 631 -21.47 -26.91 -9.25
CA ALA A 631 -21.71 -27.43 -10.59
C ALA A 631 -20.64 -26.95 -11.59
N LYS A 632 -20.29 -25.65 -11.57
CA LYS A 632 -19.26 -25.10 -12.44
C LYS A 632 -17.88 -25.71 -12.16
N LEU A 633 -17.54 -25.88 -10.88
CA LEU A 633 -16.28 -26.49 -10.45
C LEU A 633 -16.18 -27.95 -10.88
N ARG A 634 -17.26 -28.72 -10.71
CA ARG A 634 -17.35 -30.09 -11.23
C ARG A 634 -17.05 -30.13 -12.72
N ASP A 635 -17.65 -29.24 -13.51
CA ASP A 635 -17.42 -29.20 -14.96
C ASP A 635 -15.96 -28.86 -15.31
N ILE A 636 -15.32 -27.96 -14.56
CA ILE A 636 -13.89 -27.64 -14.73
C ILE A 636 -13.03 -28.88 -14.42
N MET A 637 -13.27 -29.56 -13.30
CA MET A 637 -12.52 -30.76 -12.90
C MET A 637 -12.73 -31.93 -13.86
N GLN A 638 -13.96 -32.09 -14.38
CA GLN A 638 -14.30 -33.13 -15.34
C GLN A 638 -13.52 -32.95 -16.65
N ASN A 639 -13.41 -31.71 -17.14
CA ASN A 639 -12.73 -31.36 -18.38
C ASN A 639 -11.20 -31.33 -18.27
N SER A 640 -10.63 -31.33 -17.07
CA SER A 640 -9.18 -31.47 -16.88
C SER A 640 -8.71 -32.89 -17.22
N THR A 641 -7.75 -32.97 -18.14
CA THR A 641 -7.15 -34.22 -18.65
C THR A 641 -5.87 -34.61 -17.92
N ASN A 642 -5.16 -33.64 -17.36
CA ASN A 642 -3.95 -33.85 -16.57
C ASN A 642 -4.30 -34.45 -15.18
N PRO A 643 -3.30 -34.99 -14.45
CA PRO A 643 -3.40 -35.10 -12.99
C PRO A 643 -3.86 -33.79 -12.37
N LEU A 644 -4.83 -33.85 -11.47
CA LEU A 644 -5.50 -32.67 -10.93
C LEU A 644 -5.51 -32.73 -9.40
N VAL A 645 -5.15 -31.60 -8.78
CA VAL A 645 -5.37 -31.32 -7.36
C VAL A 645 -6.36 -30.18 -7.23
N PHE A 646 -7.42 -30.37 -6.45
CA PHE A 646 -8.37 -29.35 -6.06
C PHE A 646 -8.03 -28.87 -4.64
N LEU A 647 -7.91 -27.56 -4.47
CA LEU A 647 -7.67 -26.86 -3.22
C LEU A 647 -8.80 -25.86 -3.03
N GLY A 648 -9.86 -26.23 -2.31
CA GLY A 648 -11.05 -25.38 -2.24
C GLY A 648 -11.46 -25.02 -0.82
N TYR A 649 -11.84 -23.76 -0.65
CA TYR A 649 -12.72 -23.33 0.43
C TYR A 649 -14.16 -23.56 -0.01
N VAL A 650 -14.75 -24.66 0.45
CA VAL A 650 -16.12 -25.09 0.18
C VAL A 650 -16.93 -24.87 1.45
N THR A 651 -17.85 -23.90 1.40
CA THR A 651 -18.75 -23.51 2.50
C THR A 651 -19.90 -24.51 2.69
N SER A 652 -19.57 -25.80 2.76
CA SER A 652 -20.52 -26.90 2.96
C SER A 652 -19.86 -28.05 3.71
N ALA A 653 -20.64 -28.79 4.50
CA ALA A 653 -20.16 -29.94 5.27
C ALA A 653 -19.79 -31.13 4.37
N PRO A 654 -18.95 -32.07 4.84
CA PRO A 654 -18.79 -33.37 4.20
C PRO A 654 -20.14 -34.05 4.00
N PHE A 655 -20.29 -34.79 2.89
CA PHE A 655 -21.52 -35.49 2.48
C PHE A 655 -22.73 -34.59 2.15
N SER A 656 -22.59 -33.26 2.19
CA SER A 656 -23.62 -32.34 1.69
C SER A 656 -23.80 -32.42 0.16
N ARG A 657 -24.84 -31.77 -0.38
CA ARG A 657 -25.11 -31.68 -1.83
C ARG A 657 -23.87 -31.23 -2.62
N ASP A 658 -23.26 -30.13 -2.17
CA ASP A 658 -22.17 -29.48 -2.91
C ASP A 658 -20.89 -30.31 -2.83
N TYR A 659 -20.61 -30.90 -1.66
CA TYR A 659 -19.56 -31.90 -1.50
C TYR A 659 -19.75 -33.09 -2.44
N GLN A 660 -20.94 -33.71 -2.44
CA GLN A 660 -21.24 -34.87 -3.28
C GLN A 660 -21.06 -34.55 -4.77
N MET A 661 -21.41 -33.33 -5.17
CA MET A 661 -21.25 -32.86 -6.54
C MET A 661 -19.78 -32.74 -6.95
N LEU A 662 -18.91 -32.27 -6.06
CA LEU A 662 -17.48 -32.18 -6.33
C LEU A 662 -16.84 -33.58 -6.32
N THR A 663 -17.21 -34.43 -5.36
CA THR A 663 -16.66 -35.79 -5.23
C THR A 663 -17.19 -36.78 -6.27
N SER A 664 -18.16 -36.40 -7.11
CA SER A 664 -18.62 -37.28 -8.19
C SER A 664 -17.60 -37.41 -9.33
N VAL A 665 -16.62 -36.51 -9.41
CA VAL A 665 -15.60 -36.47 -10.48
C VAL A 665 -14.15 -36.48 -9.96
N ALA A 666 -13.96 -36.33 -8.64
CA ALA A 666 -12.67 -36.34 -7.97
C ALA A 666 -12.76 -37.09 -6.63
N ASN A 667 -11.66 -37.67 -6.19
CA ASN A 667 -11.57 -38.36 -4.92
C ASN A 667 -11.27 -37.36 -3.80
N ASP A 668 -11.90 -37.55 -2.65
CA ASP A 668 -11.57 -36.80 -1.44
C ASP A 668 -10.34 -37.38 -0.73
N ILE A 669 -9.44 -36.51 -0.24
CA ILE A 669 -8.21 -36.94 0.44
C ILE A 669 -8.50 -37.86 1.62
N ASP A 670 -9.51 -37.51 2.43
CA ASP A 670 -9.92 -38.26 3.60
C ASP A 670 -11.40 -38.05 3.96
N SER A 671 -12.27 -38.93 3.46
CA SER A 671 -13.70 -38.89 3.75
C SER A 671 -14.07 -39.27 5.20
N THR A 672 -13.11 -39.72 6.01
CA THR A 672 -13.33 -40.00 7.43
C THR A 672 -13.24 -38.75 8.30
N ASP A 673 -12.62 -37.67 7.79
CA ASP A 673 -12.54 -36.41 8.49
C ASP A 673 -13.83 -35.60 8.32
N ARG A 674 -14.72 -35.75 9.31
CA ARG A 674 -16.06 -35.13 9.36
C ARG A 674 -16.06 -33.72 9.92
N ASP A 675 -14.98 -33.32 10.57
CA ASP A 675 -14.84 -32.03 11.24
C ASP A 675 -14.09 -31.02 10.36
N ARG A 676 -13.98 -31.30 9.05
CA ARG A 676 -13.56 -30.32 8.06
C ARG A 676 -14.69 -29.36 7.83
N TRP A 677 -14.37 -28.09 8.03
CA TRP A 677 -15.21 -26.99 7.62
C TRP A 677 -14.34 -26.06 6.79
N CYS A 678 -14.94 -25.53 5.72
CA CYS A 678 -14.29 -24.65 4.76
C CYS A 678 -13.22 -25.30 3.88
N GLU A 679 -12.13 -25.86 4.38
CA GLU A 679 -11.02 -26.28 3.51
C GLU A 679 -11.08 -27.77 3.08
N TYR A 680 -10.94 -28.02 1.78
CA TYR A 680 -10.99 -29.34 1.16
C TYR A 680 -9.86 -29.54 0.14
N ILE A 681 -9.31 -30.76 0.14
CA ILE A 681 -8.37 -31.23 -0.87
C ILE A 681 -8.98 -32.43 -1.60
N LEU A 682 -9.23 -32.28 -2.89
CA LEU A 682 -9.67 -33.38 -3.77
C LEU A 682 -8.60 -33.66 -4.82
N TYR A 683 -8.61 -34.85 -5.41
CA TYR A 683 -7.62 -35.24 -6.42
C TYR A 683 -8.21 -36.18 -7.46
N LYS A 684 -7.59 -36.15 -8.65
CA LYS A 684 -7.93 -37.01 -9.79
C LYS A 684 -6.64 -37.39 -10.52
N ASN A 685 -6.54 -38.63 -10.98
CA ASN A 685 -5.35 -39.13 -11.70
C ASN A 685 -4.06 -39.09 -10.85
N LEU A 686 -4.20 -39.26 -9.54
CA LEU A 686 -3.13 -39.25 -8.52
C LEU A 686 -3.38 -40.33 -7.47
N ILE A 687 -2.33 -40.74 -6.75
CA ILE A 687 -2.42 -41.68 -5.62
C ILE A 687 -2.17 -40.90 -4.33
N ARG A 688 -3.06 -40.96 -3.34
CA ARG A 688 -2.82 -40.28 -2.06
C ARG A 688 -1.76 -41.00 -1.24
N VAL A 689 -0.88 -40.24 -0.58
CA VAL A 689 0.19 -40.80 0.27
C VAL A 689 0.30 -40.13 1.63
N GLY A 690 -0.19 -38.90 1.79
CA GLY A 690 -0.28 -38.27 3.10
C GLY A 690 -1.31 -37.15 3.17
N TYR A 691 -1.83 -36.91 4.37
CA TYR A 691 -2.71 -35.80 4.71
C TYR A 691 -2.40 -35.25 6.10
N ALA A 692 -2.36 -33.92 6.23
CA ALA A 692 -2.11 -33.23 7.48
C ALA A 692 -2.98 -31.98 7.62
N ARG A 693 -3.48 -31.76 8.84
CA ARG A 693 -4.09 -30.51 9.29
C ARG A 693 -3.13 -29.86 10.29
N ILE A 694 -2.80 -28.60 10.08
CA ILE A 694 -1.83 -27.86 10.87
C ILE A 694 -2.52 -26.62 11.44
N THR A 695 -2.52 -26.48 12.76
CA THR A 695 -3.23 -25.39 13.44
C THR A 695 -2.80 -24.01 12.97
N HIS A 696 -3.73 -23.07 12.93
CA HIS A 696 -3.54 -21.66 12.56
C HIS A 696 -2.62 -20.85 13.51
N ALA A 697 -2.39 -21.31 14.73
CA ALA A 697 -1.51 -20.68 15.74
C ALA A 697 -1.80 -19.19 16.02
N GLY A 698 -3.07 -18.79 15.94
CA GLY A 698 -3.51 -17.40 16.16
C GLY A 698 -3.25 -16.44 15.01
N LEU A 699 -2.78 -16.94 13.85
CA LEU A 699 -2.61 -16.12 12.64
C LEU A 699 -3.95 -15.89 11.95
N THR A 700 -4.72 -16.93 11.70
CA THR A 700 -6.04 -16.81 11.10
C THR A 700 -7.09 -17.56 11.91
N ASP A 701 -8.31 -17.67 11.40
CA ASP A 701 -9.38 -18.51 11.92
C ASP A 701 -9.42 -19.89 11.25
N THR A 702 -8.76 -20.08 10.10
CA THR A 702 -8.61 -21.37 9.42
C THR A 702 -7.23 -22.01 9.63
N GLU A 703 -7.23 -23.34 9.75
CA GLU A 703 -6.01 -24.15 9.78
C GLU A 703 -5.37 -24.27 8.39
N ILE A 704 -4.14 -24.76 8.30
CA ILE A 704 -3.54 -25.14 7.02
C ILE A 704 -3.88 -26.61 6.77
N GLN A 705 -4.41 -26.92 5.59
CA GLN A 705 -4.51 -28.31 5.13
C GLN A 705 -3.44 -28.62 4.07
N MET A 706 -2.80 -29.78 4.20
CA MET A 706 -1.75 -30.22 3.29
C MET A 706 -1.93 -31.68 2.91
N ALA A 707 -1.71 -32.00 1.64
CA ALA A 707 -1.71 -33.36 1.13
C ALA A 707 -0.43 -33.64 0.33
N LYS A 708 -0.07 -34.93 0.27
CA LYS A 708 0.97 -35.45 -0.60
C LYS A 708 0.40 -36.52 -1.51
N PHE A 709 0.81 -36.48 -2.77
CA PHE A 709 0.37 -37.38 -3.83
C PHE A 709 1.56 -38.02 -4.52
N LYS A 710 1.43 -39.29 -4.91
CA LYS A 710 2.32 -39.95 -5.84
C LYS A 710 1.75 -39.81 -7.25
N ILE A 711 2.59 -39.44 -8.22
CA ILE A 711 2.18 -39.32 -9.61
C ILE A 711 2.33 -40.68 -10.29
N PRO A 712 1.24 -41.30 -10.79
CA PRO A 712 1.31 -42.60 -11.44
C PRO A 712 2.25 -42.59 -12.65
N THR A 713 3.02 -43.67 -12.80
CA THR A 713 3.80 -43.97 -14.03
C THR A 713 2.92 -44.64 -15.07
N ASP A 714 2.02 -45.51 -14.62
CA ASP A 714 1.13 -46.30 -15.46
C ASP A 714 -0.28 -45.72 -15.54
N LYS A 715 -0.97 -45.95 -16.66
CA LYS A 715 -2.38 -45.55 -16.84
C LYS A 715 -3.34 -46.31 -15.93
N LYS A 716 -2.98 -47.52 -15.51
CA LYS A 716 -3.73 -48.32 -14.53
C LYS A 716 -2.98 -48.26 -13.21
N TYR A 717 -3.58 -47.61 -12.23
CA TYR A 717 -3.09 -47.57 -10.87
C TYR A 717 -4.25 -47.80 -9.90
N THR A 718 -3.93 -48.23 -8.68
CA THR A 718 -4.89 -48.32 -7.59
C THR A 718 -4.47 -47.36 -6.50
N ASP A 719 -5.45 -46.82 -5.80
CA ASP A 719 -5.17 -45.90 -4.71
C ASP A 719 -4.84 -46.64 -3.41
N ASN A 720 -4.25 -45.93 -2.45
CA ASN A 720 -3.79 -46.50 -1.20
C ASN A 720 -4.96 -46.62 -0.18
N PRO A 721 -5.33 -47.86 0.23
CA PRO A 721 -6.46 -48.08 1.12
C PRO A 721 -6.08 -48.06 2.61
N THR A 722 -4.82 -48.33 2.94
CA THR A 722 -4.36 -48.49 4.33
C THR A 722 -4.00 -47.13 4.91
N VAL A 723 -4.52 -46.79 6.09
CA VAL A 723 -4.23 -45.54 6.79
C VAL A 723 -3.39 -45.84 8.04
N VAL A 724 -2.28 -45.14 8.19
CA VAL A 724 -1.43 -45.20 9.38
C VAL A 724 -1.12 -43.79 9.88
N THR A 725 -0.90 -43.63 11.17
CA THR A 725 -0.57 -42.33 11.81
C THR A 725 0.83 -42.33 12.42
N ASP A 726 1.42 -43.51 12.61
CA ASP A 726 2.78 -43.65 13.10
C ASP A 726 3.78 -43.43 11.95
N PRO A 727 4.64 -42.40 12.00
CA PRO A 727 5.63 -42.16 10.96
C PRO A 727 6.71 -43.26 10.87
N SER A 728 6.92 -44.06 11.93
CA SER A 728 7.96 -45.08 11.96
C SER A 728 7.70 -46.27 11.01
N VAL A 729 6.43 -46.53 10.68
CA VAL A 729 6.04 -47.59 9.74
C VAL A 729 6.11 -47.14 8.28
N VAL A 730 6.34 -45.85 8.02
CA VAL A 730 6.47 -45.31 6.66
C VAL A 730 7.90 -45.54 6.15
N LYS A 731 8.07 -46.51 5.25
CA LYS A 731 9.38 -46.89 4.70
C LYS A 731 10.07 -45.75 3.93
N ASP A 732 9.30 -44.99 3.16
CA ASP A 732 9.80 -43.84 2.40
C ASP A 732 9.72 -42.57 3.25
N GLN A 733 10.87 -42.18 3.79
CA GLN A 733 10.99 -41.00 4.66
C GLN A 733 10.67 -39.68 3.94
N SER A 734 10.74 -39.63 2.60
CA SER A 734 10.36 -38.43 1.84
C SER A 734 8.85 -38.11 1.93
N LEU A 735 8.04 -39.12 2.28
CA LEU A 735 6.60 -38.97 2.49
C LEU A 735 6.27 -38.32 3.82
N LEU A 736 7.19 -38.31 4.79
CA LEU A 736 6.94 -37.72 6.11
C LEU A 736 6.74 -36.19 6.03
N PHE A 737 5.76 -35.69 6.76
CA PHE A 737 5.58 -34.26 6.97
C PHE A 737 6.67 -33.71 7.91
N ASN A 738 6.85 -32.39 7.90
CA ASN A 738 7.88 -31.74 8.70
C ASN A 738 7.66 -32.01 10.20
N SER A 739 8.70 -32.53 10.88
CA SER A 739 8.65 -32.87 12.30
C SER A 739 8.47 -31.66 13.22
N LYS A 740 8.69 -30.42 12.73
CA LYS A 740 8.42 -29.18 13.47
C LYS A 740 6.98 -29.06 13.96
N PHE A 741 6.02 -29.61 13.22
CA PHE A 741 4.61 -29.59 13.62
C PHE A 741 4.28 -30.64 14.70
N GLY A 742 5.27 -31.41 15.15
CA GLY A 742 5.14 -32.42 16.20
C GLY A 742 4.68 -33.77 15.67
N SER A 743 4.07 -34.56 16.54
CA SER A 743 3.51 -35.88 16.23
C SER A 743 1.99 -35.82 16.07
N PHE A 744 1.38 -36.97 15.81
CA PHE A 744 -0.06 -37.14 15.78
C PHE A 744 -0.75 -36.56 17.01
N TYR A 745 -1.85 -35.83 16.79
CA TYR A 745 -2.69 -35.27 17.84
C TYR A 745 -4.17 -35.58 17.59
N ARG A 746 -4.84 -36.11 18.62
CA ARG A 746 -6.23 -36.56 18.53
C ARG A 746 -7.21 -35.41 18.79
N GLY A 747 -8.16 -35.18 17.88
CA GLY A 747 -9.17 -34.13 17.98
C GLY A 747 -8.63 -32.69 17.84
N HIS A 748 -9.44 -31.70 18.23
CA HIS A 748 -9.10 -30.30 18.04
C HIS A 748 -8.05 -29.80 19.05
N GLY A 749 -6.94 -29.28 18.54
CA GLY A 749 -5.91 -28.63 19.35
C GLY A 749 -6.03 -27.11 19.34
N ARG A 750 -5.85 -26.45 20.49
CA ARG A 750 -5.66 -24.98 20.58
C ARG A 750 -4.23 -24.71 21.00
N PHE A 751 -3.38 -24.37 20.04
CA PHE A 751 -1.95 -24.19 20.27
C PHE A 751 -1.50 -22.78 19.89
N ASN A 752 -0.52 -22.27 20.63
CA ASN A 752 0.14 -21.00 20.31
C ASN A 752 1.23 -21.16 19.23
N THR A 753 1.49 -22.39 18.77
CA THR A 753 2.45 -22.72 17.73
C THR A 753 1.79 -23.67 16.72
N HIS A 754 2.23 -23.65 15.47
CA HIS A 754 1.74 -24.59 14.46
C HIS A 754 2.03 -26.04 14.87
N ARG A 755 0.99 -26.86 15.02
CA ARG A 755 1.10 -28.29 15.29
C ARG A 755 0.09 -29.08 14.49
N PHE A 756 0.35 -30.37 14.30
CA PHE A 756 -0.68 -31.28 13.82
C PHE A 756 -1.87 -31.34 14.79
N HIS A 757 -3.07 -31.47 14.26
CA HIS A 757 -4.33 -31.66 15.01
C HIS A 757 -5.35 -32.41 14.16
N MET A 758 -6.55 -32.64 14.71
CA MET A 758 -7.68 -33.27 14.02
C MET A 758 -7.36 -34.66 13.48
N ASP A 759 -6.72 -35.48 14.32
CA ASP A 759 -6.34 -36.86 13.99
C ASP A 759 -5.35 -36.95 12.81
N THR A 760 -4.45 -35.98 12.69
CA THR A 760 -3.39 -35.95 11.67
C THR A 760 -1.99 -35.85 12.32
N PRO A 761 -0.88 -36.17 11.61
CA PRO A 761 -0.80 -36.56 10.19
C PRO A 761 -1.29 -37.99 9.95
N LYS A 762 -1.84 -38.22 8.75
CA LYS A 762 -2.23 -39.54 8.24
C LYS A 762 -1.36 -39.87 7.03
N TYR A 763 -0.93 -41.12 6.92
CA TYR A 763 -0.18 -41.65 5.79
C TYR A 763 -0.96 -42.78 5.14
N PHE A 764 -1.01 -42.77 3.81
CA PHE A 764 -1.77 -43.74 3.03
C PHE A 764 -0.80 -44.70 2.35
N LEU A 765 -0.88 -45.98 2.71
CA LEU A 765 0.02 -47.02 2.22
C LEU A 765 -0.70 -47.98 1.26
N PRO A 766 0.04 -48.58 0.30
CA PRO A 766 -0.49 -49.67 -0.50
C PRO A 766 -0.97 -50.82 0.38
N LYS A 767 -1.90 -51.63 -0.15
CA LYS A 767 -2.26 -52.88 0.51
C LYS A 767 -1.00 -53.77 0.54
N GLU A 768 -0.59 -54.24 1.71
CA GLU A 768 0.47 -55.25 1.76
C GLU A 768 -0.04 -56.48 1.00
N ASN A 769 0.67 -56.86 -0.05
CA ASN A 769 0.50 -58.19 -0.62
C ASN A 769 0.91 -59.15 0.49
N GLN A 770 -0.06 -59.88 1.05
CA GLN A 770 0.23 -61.06 1.85
C GLN A 770 0.93 -62.06 0.93
N SER A 771 2.24 -61.95 0.80
CA SER A 771 3.10 -63.01 0.28
C SER A 771 3.37 -63.97 1.43
N ASN A 772 2.40 -64.86 1.67
CA ASN A 772 2.59 -66.30 1.80
C ASN A 772 1.25 -66.98 2.07
#